data_AF-A0A8C1WHV1-F1
#
_entry.id   AF-A0A8C1WHV1-F1
#
_cell.length_a   1.000
_cell.length_b   1.000
_cell.length_c   1.000
_cell.angle_alpha   90.00
_cell.angle_beta   90.00
_cell.angle_gamma   90.00
#
_symmetry.space_group_name_H-M   'P 1'
#
loop_
_entity.id
_entity.type
_entity.pdbx_description
1 polymer ?
#
loop_
_entity_poly.entity_id
_entity_poly.type
_entity_poly.pdbx_seq_one_letter_code
_entity_poly.pdbx_strand_id
1 'polypeptide(L)'
;MPLEMSNLRVVLLGKSVSENSQVGNFILGRAVFDSESPSDDVVPYSDRVRGKHVTVINTPLLLNPDLSLRHITQAVKECLSLSAPGPHVIILVLKPDECSREEKVCIEILLSCFSDRVFQHTLVLTTQKPDPAEPIEVNDVIKEIIKKCCNRHNRLERNSTPDDLIATVKEIVQENDGCYLNCNKCEDFTTDATERVPRVETGQEKAIRHSQSVANENPKMSRETTSSENMETDLSNVKGLSVAQIIKDNQSRKIEDGSNENLPMFKLHLDETWKNSDGFCRRSTFGKTIPKENKTIMMIGATGAGKTTLINSMINYILGVQWEDDFRFVLIDEGKQKSQAESQTSKITAYQINHMDGFRVQYSLTIVDTPGFGDTRGISHDQKITAQIQEFFSAHGGIDHIDAVCFVVQASLARLTHTQKYVFDSILSIFGKDIAENILVLVTFADGKTPPVLEAIKVSQVPCSTNESGEPIHFKFNNSAMFATNNTSGGAEESDWENFDQMFWNLGFSSMTKFFTSLNMMQTKSLSLTQEVLKERQQLEVLVERLQPQINAGLTKLNEIRNTYAALEQHKAEMVANKDFEYEIEVTVPKQIKNTSSSFLTNCQTCHFTCHDKCIYANDFDKDKCSAMKNGKCNVCPGKCVWNVHFNQKYKWDYVTQKRKETYQDLKKRYEAAHGQVMSTEKIFEELENELDVVQDTVAGLIKNSQMSLERLQEIALKPNPLSVPDYIDLMIESEKQEAKPGFKDRIQSLLEVRKKADIISKVSTGEVLPQHWKEYKRTGKKNTFSDITGWFNFGFWKKKAGTSK
;
A
#
# COMPACT_ATOMS: atom_id res chain seq x y z
N MET A 1 18.48 -10.81 64.55
CA MET A 1 19.40 -11.54 63.67
C MET A 1 20.23 -10.53 62.90
N PRO A 2 21.48 -10.82 62.50
CA PRO A 2 22.13 -10.02 61.46
C PRO A 2 21.32 -10.13 60.17
N LEU A 3 21.25 -9.05 59.39
CA LEU A 3 20.60 -9.06 58.08
C LEU A 3 21.47 -9.83 57.08
N GLU A 4 21.03 -11.04 56.70
CA GLU A 4 21.61 -11.72 55.53
C GLU A 4 21.38 -10.85 54.30
N MET A 5 22.46 -10.44 53.64
CA MET A 5 22.42 -9.32 52.71
C MET A 5 21.72 -9.70 51.40
N SER A 6 20.60 -9.02 51.14
CA SER A 6 19.75 -9.19 49.96
C SER A 6 20.48 -8.95 48.64
N ASN A 7 19.99 -9.61 47.58
CA ASN A 7 20.50 -9.48 46.21
C ASN A 7 20.51 -8.01 45.76
N LEU A 8 21.69 -7.49 45.40
CA LEU A 8 21.87 -6.12 44.95
C LEU A 8 21.36 -5.98 43.51
N ARG A 9 20.64 -4.89 43.21
CA ARG A 9 20.03 -4.63 41.89
C ARG A 9 20.43 -3.23 41.42
N VAL A 10 21.12 -3.17 40.28
CA VAL A 10 21.72 -1.97 39.71
C VAL A 10 21.18 -1.79 38.29
N VAL A 11 20.68 -0.59 38.00
CA VAL A 11 20.20 -0.20 36.66
C VAL A 11 21.25 0.68 35.99
N LEU A 12 21.58 0.42 34.72
CA LEU A 12 22.48 1.26 33.93
C LEU A 12 21.68 2.06 32.90
N LEU A 13 21.52 3.37 33.16
CA LEU A 13 20.94 4.32 32.23
C LEU A 13 22.06 5.03 31.47
N GLY A 14 22.00 5.09 30.14
CA GLY A 14 23.03 5.78 29.35
C GLY A 14 22.69 5.88 27.87
N LYS A 15 23.43 6.76 27.18
CA LYS A 15 23.15 7.14 25.78
C LYS A 15 23.63 6.10 24.75
N SER A 16 24.60 5.27 25.11
CA SER A 16 25.30 4.36 24.19
C SER A 16 25.27 2.92 24.69
N VAL A 17 24.87 1.98 23.82
CA VAL A 17 24.95 0.52 24.09
C VAL A 17 26.36 0.14 24.52
N SER A 18 27.38 0.62 23.80
CA SER A 18 28.78 0.28 24.05
C SER A 18 29.28 0.79 25.40
N GLU A 19 28.87 1.97 25.84
CA GLU A 19 29.32 2.56 27.12
C GLU A 19 28.62 1.87 28.30
N ASN A 20 27.31 1.59 28.19
CA ASN A 20 26.58 0.83 29.20
C ASN A 20 27.13 -0.60 29.32
N SER A 21 27.39 -1.28 28.19
CA SER A 21 28.00 -2.61 28.17
C SER A 21 29.40 -2.61 28.77
N GLN A 22 30.21 -1.58 28.52
CA GLN A 22 31.53 -1.42 29.16
C GLN A 22 31.41 -1.26 30.69
N VAL A 23 30.51 -0.40 31.17
CA VAL A 23 30.25 -0.20 32.62
C VAL A 23 29.69 -1.47 33.26
N GLY A 24 28.78 -2.19 32.59
CA GLY A 24 28.22 -3.45 33.06
C GLY A 24 29.27 -4.55 33.15
N ASN A 25 30.10 -4.72 32.12
CA ASN A 25 31.22 -5.66 32.11
C ASN A 25 32.27 -5.32 33.21
N PHE A 26 32.50 -4.04 33.48
CA PHE A 26 33.36 -3.57 34.58
C PHE A 26 32.79 -3.91 35.96
N ILE A 27 31.51 -3.63 36.21
CA ILE A 27 30.80 -3.97 37.47
C ILE A 27 30.77 -5.48 37.73
N LEU A 28 30.57 -6.28 36.66
CA LEU A 28 30.55 -7.75 36.73
C LEU A 28 31.95 -8.39 36.76
N GLY A 29 33.01 -7.62 36.46
CA GLY A 29 34.38 -8.10 36.40
C GLY A 29 34.67 -9.09 35.26
N ARG A 30 33.79 -9.21 34.26
CA ARG A 30 33.96 -10.07 33.08
C ARG A 30 33.19 -9.54 31.87
N ALA A 31 33.66 -9.87 30.67
CA ALA A 31 32.91 -9.63 29.44
C ALA A 31 31.66 -10.54 29.39
N VAL A 32 30.49 -9.90 29.27
CA VAL A 32 29.15 -10.51 29.36
C VAL A 32 28.21 -9.89 28.33
N PHE A 33 28.26 -8.57 28.19
CA PHE A 33 27.55 -7.83 27.15
C PHE A 33 28.49 -7.70 25.94
N ASP A 34 28.15 -8.36 24.83
CA ASP A 34 28.91 -8.32 23.58
C ASP A 34 28.87 -6.93 22.92
N SER A 35 29.98 -6.54 22.29
CA SER A 35 30.18 -5.18 21.76
C SER A 35 29.93 -5.03 20.25
N GLU A 36 29.71 -6.13 19.51
CA GLU A 36 29.70 -6.13 18.04
C GLU A 36 28.31 -6.33 17.40
N SER A 37 27.27 -6.60 18.22
CA SER A 37 25.88 -6.78 17.74
C SER A 37 24.93 -5.81 18.47
N PRO A 38 24.40 -4.76 17.80
CA PRO A 38 23.39 -3.90 18.40
C PRO A 38 22.04 -4.63 18.45
N SER A 39 21.69 -5.15 19.64
CA SER A 39 20.30 -5.39 20.00
C SER A 39 19.76 -4.12 20.66
N ASP A 40 18.56 -3.70 20.23
CA ASP A 40 17.82 -2.59 20.84
C ASP A 40 16.98 -3.06 22.05
N ASP A 41 17.00 -4.35 22.39
CA ASP A 41 16.22 -4.95 23.48
C ASP A 41 16.87 -4.68 24.86
N VAL A 42 16.04 -4.61 25.91
CA VAL A 42 16.53 -4.49 27.30
C VAL A 42 17.06 -5.85 27.77
N VAL A 43 18.38 -5.95 28.00
CA VAL A 43 19.02 -7.20 28.44
C VAL A 43 19.31 -7.18 29.94
N PRO A 44 18.56 -7.93 30.77
CA PRO A 44 18.89 -8.17 32.17
C PRO A 44 20.00 -9.23 32.30
N TYR A 45 21.00 -8.98 33.15
CA TYR A 45 21.99 -10.00 33.52
C TYR A 45 22.19 -10.06 35.03
N SER A 46 22.25 -11.27 35.59
CA SER A 46 22.42 -11.50 37.03
C SER A 46 23.54 -12.49 37.30
N ASP A 47 24.49 -12.13 38.16
CA ASP A 47 25.64 -12.98 38.50
C ASP A 47 26.13 -12.79 39.95
N ARG A 48 27.03 -13.67 40.42
CA ARG A 48 27.61 -13.62 41.77
C ARG A 48 28.96 -12.88 41.82
N VAL A 49 28.91 -11.55 41.80
CA VAL A 49 30.10 -10.73 42.06
C VAL A 49 30.51 -10.87 43.54
N ARG A 50 31.68 -11.49 43.78
CA ARG A 50 32.29 -11.69 45.11
C ARG A 50 31.32 -12.24 46.18
N GLY A 51 30.52 -13.25 45.79
CA GLY A 51 29.62 -13.96 46.70
C GLY A 51 28.25 -13.31 46.93
N LYS A 52 28.00 -12.11 46.37
CA LYS A 52 26.67 -11.47 46.36
C LYS A 52 26.07 -11.53 44.96
N HIS A 53 24.78 -11.79 44.87
CA HIS A 53 24.08 -11.61 43.59
C HIS A 53 23.99 -10.12 43.27
N VAL A 54 24.49 -9.75 42.09
CA VAL A 54 24.34 -8.43 41.48
C VAL A 54 23.57 -8.61 40.18
N THR A 55 22.41 -7.99 40.09
CA THR A 55 21.67 -7.86 38.83
C THR A 55 22.03 -6.51 38.20
N VAL A 56 22.53 -6.55 36.96
CA VAL A 56 22.83 -5.40 36.13
C VAL A 56 21.83 -5.40 34.98
N ILE A 57 20.99 -4.37 34.91
CA ILE A 57 20.03 -4.19 33.82
C ILE A 57 20.61 -3.13 32.88
N ASN A 58 20.95 -3.54 31.65
CA ASN A 58 21.40 -2.62 30.61
C ASN A 58 20.18 -2.13 29.82
N THR A 59 19.82 -0.86 30.03
CA THR A 59 18.82 -0.15 29.23
C THR A 59 19.54 0.88 28.36
N PRO A 60 19.97 0.52 27.13
CA PRO A 60 20.61 1.47 26.22
C PRO A 60 19.61 2.50 25.70
N LEU A 61 20.14 3.55 25.04
CA LEU A 61 19.39 4.58 24.31
C LEU A 61 18.40 5.44 25.13
N LEU A 62 18.08 5.15 26.39
CA LEU A 62 17.07 5.89 27.16
C LEU A 62 17.39 7.37 27.40
N LEU A 63 18.65 7.79 27.22
CA LEU A 63 19.05 9.21 27.27
C LEU A 63 18.94 9.93 25.92
N ASN A 64 18.40 9.28 24.88
CA ASN A 64 18.21 9.89 23.57
C ASN A 64 17.02 10.87 23.60
N PRO A 65 17.21 12.18 23.38
CA PRO A 65 16.13 13.18 23.41
C PRO A 65 15.10 13.03 22.27
N ASP A 66 15.35 12.16 21.28
CA ASP A 66 14.38 11.81 20.24
C ASP A 66 13.40 10.68 20.64
N LEU A 67 13.49 10.11 21.86
CA LEU A 67 12.47 9.18 22.36
C LEU A 67 11.18 9.92 22.77
N SER A 68 10.03 9.30 22.54
CA SER A 68 8.75 9.77 23.10
C SER A 68 8.57 9.28 24.53
N LEU A 69 7.82 10.02 25.35
CA LEU A 69 7.61 9.66 26.74
C LEU A 69 6.99 8.25 26.88
N ARG A 70 6.06 7.83 26.01
CA ARG A 70 5.59 6.43 25.94
C ARG A 70 6.71 5.36 25.83
N HIS A 71 7.77 5.59 25.06
CA HIS A 71 8.88 4.63 24.95
C HIS A 71 9.74 4.63 26.22
N ILE A 72 9.98 5.81 26.79
CA ILE A 72 10.66 5.98 28.08
C ILE A 72 9.89 5.23 29.18
N THR A 73 8.59 5.51 29.35
CA THR A 73 7.70 4.84 30.31
C THR A 73 7.66 3.33 30.10
N GLN A 74 7.60 2.84 28.85
CA GLN A 74 7.58 1.40 28.58
C GLN A 74 8.89 0.71 28.99
N ALA A 75 10.04 1.32 28.67
CA ALA A 75 11.34 0.79 29.07
C ALA A 75 11.58 0.90 30.59
N VAL A 76 11.04 1.94 31.25
CA VAL A 76 11.02 2.02 32.72
C VAL A 76 10.16 0.91 33.31
N LYS A 77 8.96 0.62 32.78
CA LYS A 77 8.11 -0.50 33.23
C LYS A 77 8.81 -1.85 33.09
N GLU A 78 9.49 -2.08 31.97
CA GLU A 78 10.30 -3.28 31.77
C GLU A 78 11.47 -3.35 32.76
N CYS A 79 12.21 -2.25 32.94
CA CYS A 79 13.29 -2.13 33.91
C CYS A 79 12.81 -2.37 35.36
N LEU A 80 11.62 -1.90 35.73
CA LEU A 80 11.00 -2.14 37.03
C LEU A 80 10.57 -3.60 37.20
N SER A 81 9.97 -4.21 36.19
CA SER A 81 9.66 -5.65 36.19
C SER A 81 10.92 -6.50 36.35
N LEU A 82 12.04 -6.10 35.75
CA LEU A 82 13.32 -6.79 35.81
C LEU A 82 14.13 -6.47 37.09
N SER A 83 13.81 -5.38 37.80
CA SER A 83 14.44 -4.99 39.08
C SER A 83 13.57 -5.23 40.31
N ALA A 84 12.43 -5.91 40.17
CA ALA A 84 11.48 -6.16 41.25
C ALA A 84 12.13 -6.74 42.53
N PRO A 85 11.72 -6.30 43.75
CA PRO A 85 10.67 -5.30 44.05
C PRO A 85 11.08 -3.82 43.85
N GLY A 86 12.25 -3.54 43.25
CA GLY A 86 12.72 -2.19 42.90
C GLY A 86 14.24 -2.11 42.83
N PRO A 87 14.84 -1.19 42.07
CA PRO A 87 16.29 -1.06 41.98
C PRO A 87 16.88 -0.54 43.31
N HIS A 88 18.07 -0.99 43.70
CA HIS A 88 18.75 -0.44 44.88
C HIS A 88 19.50 0.86 44.53
N VAL A 89 20.18 0.87 43.39
CA VAL A 89 20.93 2.01 42.85
C VAL A 89 20.70 2.10 41.34
N ILE A 90 20.57 3.31 40.83
CA ILE A 90 20.60 3.63 39.40
C ILE A 90 21.93 4.32 39.10
N ILE A 91 22.63 3.88 38.05
CA ILE A 91 23.87 4.51 37.58
C ILE A 91 23.57 5.20 36.24
N LEU A 92 23.74 6.51 36.23
CA LEU A 92 23.58 7.36 35.05
C LEU A 92 24.95 7.55 34.39
N VAL A 93 25.17 6.84 33.28
CA VAL A 93 26.43 6.83 32.51
C VAL A 93 26.43 7.99 31.51
N LEU A 94 27.37 8.94 31.71
CA LEU A 94 27.55 10.13 30.88
C LEU A 94 29.02 10.27 30.47
N LYS A 95 29.29 11.09 29.45
CA LYS A 95 30.63 11.60 29.16
C LYS A 95 30.78 13.00 29.76
N PRO A 96 31.98 13.43 30.21
CA PRO A 96 32.17 14.70 30.90
C PRO A 96 31.83 15.94 30.04
N ASP A 97 31.93 15.85 28.71
CA ASP A 97 31.76 16.96 27.78
C ASP A 97 30.50 16.87 26.87
N GLU A 98 29.90 15.69 26.73
CA GLU A 98 28.74 15.45 25.85
C GLU A 98 27.41 15.32 26.64
N CYS A 99 26.87 16.46 27.10
CA CYS A 99 25.50 16.55 27.64
C CYS A 99 24.90 17.95 27.43
N SER A 100 23.78 18.04 26.71
CA SER A 100 23.06 19.29 26.42
C SER A 100 21.96 19.63 27.44
N ARG A 101 21.42 20.86 27.37
CA ARG A 101 20.31 21.28 28.25
C ARG A 101 19.02 20.49 27.98
N GLU A 102 18.79 20.12 26.74
CA GLU A 102 17.66 19.31 26.29
C GLU A 102 17.80 17.86 26.78
N GLU A 103 19.03 17.31 26.73
CA GLU A 103 19.35 16.00 27.28
C GLU A 103 19.19 15.97 28.82
N LYS A 104 19.54 17.05 29.52
CA LYS A 104 19.24 17.20 30.96
C LYS A 104 17.74 17.12 31.25
N VAL A 105 16.88 17.80 30.47
CA VAL A 105 15.41 17.70 30.69
C VAL A 105 14.93 16.27 30.43
N CYS A 106 15.46 15.58 29.41
CA CYS A 106 15.18 14.17 29.16
C CYS A 106 15.58 13.26 30.34
N ILE A 107 16.80 13.44 30.86
CA ILE A 107 17.32 12.73 32.06
C ILE A 107 16.41 12.95 33.27
N GLU A 108 15.97 14.19 33.52
CA GLU A 108 15.11 14.52 34.66
C GLU A 108 13.71 13.90 34.56
N ILE A 109 13.12 13.87 33.35
CA ILE A 109 11.84 13.18 33.08
C ILE A 109 12.00 11.65 33.25
N LEU A 110 13.01 11.05 32.61
CA LEU A 110 13.30 9.62 32.68
C LEU A 110 13.46 9.13 34.13
N LEU A 111 14.25 9.85 34.93
CA LEU A 111 14.45 9.50 36.33
C LEU A 111 13.15 9.64 37.12
N SER A 112 12.40 10.73 36.93
CA SER A 112 11.14 10.97 37.65
C SER A 112 10.08 9.89 37.40
N CYS A 113 10.12 9.21 36.24
CA CYS A 113 9.25 8.06 35.94
C CYS A 113 9.46 6.84 36.84
N PHE A 114 10.60 6.73 37.56
CA PHE A 114 10.82 5.69 38.57
C PHE A 114 10.14 6.04 39.89
N SER A 115 10.42 7.22 40.45
CA SER A 115 9.97 7.64 41.79
C SER A 115 10.42 9.08 42.10
N ASP A 116 9.71 9.82 42.95
CA ASP A 116 10.16 11.13 43.44
C ASP A 116 11.51 11.06 44.18
N ARG A 117 11.82 9.88 44.76
CA ARG A 117 13.09 9.62 45.46
C ARG A 117 14.20 9.08 44.56
N VAL A 118 13.99 8.98 43.26
CA VAL A 118 14.96 8.42 42.30
C VAL A 118 16.36 9.04 42.44
N PHE A 119 16.45 10.36 42.61
CA PHE A 119 17.72 11.09 42.75
C PHE A 119 18.48 10.70 44.03
N GLN A 120 17.77 10.25 45.07
CA GLN A 120 18.36 9.72 46.31
C GLN A 120 18.97 8.32 46.13
N HIS A 121 18.60 7.61 45.06
CA HIS A 121 19.16 6.31 44.66
C HIS A 121 20.04 6.38 43.39
N THR A 122 20.31 7.56 42.84
CA THR A 122 21.06 7.74 41.59
C THR A 122 22.53 8.13 41.84
N LEU A 123 23.44 7.50 41.09
CA LEU A 123 24.86 7.83 40.98
C LEU A 123 25.15 8.33 39.57
N VAL A 124 25.82 9.48 39.41
CA VAL A 124 26.33 9.92 38.11
C VAL A 124 27.73 9.30 37.90
N LEU A 125 27.93 8.58 36.80
CA LEU A 125 29.22 7.98 36.44
C LEU A 125 29.72 8.58 35.13
N THR A 126 30.89 9.24 35.15
CA THR A 126 31.49 9.80 33.93
C THR A 126 32.59 8.91 33.36
N THR A 127 32.45 8.51 32.09
CA THR A 127 33.45 7.75 31.33
C THR A 127 34.58 8.64 30.80
N GLN A 128 35.76 8.07 30.55
CA GLN A 128 36.88 8.77 29.90
C GLN A 128 36.87 8.51 28.38
N LYS A 129 37.12 9.54 27.57
CA LYS A 129 37.35 9.37 26.12
C LYS A 129 38.62 8.55 25.86
N PRO A 130 38.72 7.82 24.73
CA PRO A 130 39.85 6.92 24.47
C PRO A 130 41.22 7.60 24.47
N ASP A 131 41.30 8.89 24.12
CA ASP A 131 42.55 9.64 24.04
C ASP A 131 42.34 11.12 24.44
N PRO A 132 42.81 11.53 25.63
CA PRO A 132 43.17 12.92 25.87
C PRO A 132 44.51 13.07 26.62
N ALA A 133 45.32 14.05 26.21
CA ALA A 133 46.57 14.41 26.90
C ALA A 133 46.37 15.19 28.22
N GLU A 134 45.15 15.65 28.50
CA GLU A 134 44.81 16.49 29.66
C GLU A 134 43.50 16.02 30.35
N PRO A 135 43.32 16.28 31.66
CA PRO A 135 42.11 15.91 32.39
C PRO A 135 40.92 16.82 32.02
N ILE A 136 40.03 16.31 31.16
CA ILE A 136 38.78 16.98 30.77
C ILE A 136 37.92 17.27 32.02
N GLU A 137 37.51 18.53 32.22
CA GLU A 137 36.51 18.90 33.24
C GLU A 137 35.09 18.47 32.84
N VAL A 138 34.26 18.21 33.85
CA VAL A 138 32.82 17.93 33.67
C VAL A 138 32.10 19.23 33.30
N ASN A 139 31.20 19.21 32.31
CA ASN A 139 30.47 20.40 31.87
C ASN A 139 29.43 20.87 32.91
N ASP A 140 29.03 22.14 32.84
CA ASP A 140 28.16 22.74 33.87
C ASP A 140 26.74 22.14 33.91
N VAL A 141 26.25 21.59 32.80
CA VAL A 141 24.96 20.88 32.75
C VAL A 141 25.03 19.60 33.59
N ILE A 142 26.14 18.86 33.52
CA ILE A 142 26.35 17.66 34.33
C ILE A 142 26.63 18.04 35.80
N LYS A 143 27.31 19.17 36.08
CA LYS A 143 27.42 19.69 37.47
C LYS A 143 26.05 19.95 38.09
N GLU A 144 25.08 20.47 37.32
CA GLU A 144 23.69 20.64 37.78
C GLU A 144 22.96 19.30 38.02
N ILE A 145 23.19 18.28 37.19
CA ILE A 145 22.63 16.93 37.38
C ILE A 145 23.24 16.26 38.62
N ILE A 146 24.57 16.31 38.78
CA ILE A 146 25.30 15.81 39.97
C ILE A 146 24.72 16.45 41.24
N LYS A 147 24.48 17.76 41.23
CA LYS A 147 23.87 18.48 42.36
C LYS A 147 22.45 18.01 42.70
N LYS A 148 21.64 17.61 41.71
CA LYS A 148 20.32 16.97 41.95
C LYS A 148 20.47 15.56 42.52
N CYS A 149 21.41 14.76 42.03
CA CYS A 149 21.75 13.42 42.55
C CYS A 149 22.58 13.47 43.85
N CYS A 150 22.24 14.37 44.79
CA CYS A 150 22.89 14.53 46.10
C CYS A 150 24.41 14.74 46.07
N ASN A 151 24.96 15.30 44.99
CA ASN A 151 26.40 15.41 44.68
C ASN A 151 27.13 14.06 44.48
N ARG A 152 26.39 12.96 44.23
CA ARG A 152 26.98 11.63 44.04
C ARG A 152 27.50 11.47 42.61
N HIS A 153 28.81 11.60 42.47
CA HIS A 153 29.55 11.48 41.23
C HIS A 153 30.76 10.54 41.41
N ASN A 154 31.06 9.73 40.40
CA ASN A 154 32.29 8.95 40.31
C ASN A 154 32.83 9.00 38.86
N ARG A 155 34.13 8.80 38.66
CA ARG A 155 34.81 8.82 37.36
C ARG A 155 35.44 7.47 37.06
N LEU A 156 35.15 6.91 35.89
CA LEU A 156 35.75 5.67 35.43
C LEU A 156 37.05 5.96 34.69
N GLU A 157 38.19 5.75 35.36
CA GLU A 157 39.54 5.91 34.83
C GLU A 157 40.17 4.54 34.50
N ARG A 158 41.23 4.52 33.68
CA ARG A 158 41.88 3.26 33.23
C ARG A 158 42.47 2.40 34.36
N ASN A 159 42.64 2.97 35.54
CA ASN A 159 43.19 2.39 36.76
C ASN A 159 42.13 2.21 37.87
N SER A 160 40.88 2.63 37.66
CA SER A 160 39.78 2.39 38.62
C SER A 160 39.56 0.88 38.79
N THR A 161 39.32 0.44 40.02
CA THR A 161 38.96 -0.96 40.30
C THR A 161 37.44 -1.12 40.42
N PRO A 162 36.88 -2.30 40.12
CA PRO A 162 35.46 -2.56 40.39
C PRO A 162 35.08 -2.41 41.88
N ASP A 163 36.04 -2.55 42.80
CA ASP A 163 35.79 -2.36 44.24
C ASP A 163 35.47 -0.91 44.60
N ASP A 164 36.05 0.07 43.91
CA ASP A 164 35.84 1.50 44.18
C ASP A 164 34.39 1.89 43.84
N LEU A 165 33.91 1.50 42.66
CA LEU A 165 32.53 1.73 42.24
C LEU A 165 31.53 0.94 43.11
N ILE A 166 31.87 -0.31 43.47
CA ILE A 166 31.08 -1.15 44.37
C ILE A 166 31.14 -0.65 45.83
N ALA A 167 32.10 0.18 46.23
CA ALA A 167 32.07 0.90 47.50
C ALA A 167 31.03 2.03 47.47
N THR A 168 31.09 2.92 46.47
CA THR A 168 30.09 4.00 46.29
C THR A 168 28.66 3.46 46.22
N VAL A 169 28.44 2.34 45.51
CA VAL A 169 27.12 1.69 45.43
C VAL A 169 26.64 1.16 46.79
N LYS A 170 27.53 0.68 47.67
CA LYS A 170 27.14 0.28 49.04
C LYS A 170 26.82 1.48 49.92
N GLU A 171 27.57 2.57 49.79
CA GLU A 171 27.35 3.81 50.54
C GLU A 171 25.95 4.36 50.23
N ILE A 172 25.55 4.42 48.96
CA ILE A 172 24.20 4.83 48.54
C ILE A 172 23.12 3.91 49.15
N VAL A 173 23.34 2.59 49.18
CA VAL A 173 22.40 1.66 49.80
C VAL A 173 22.33 1.85 51.32
N GLN A 174 23.44 2.16 51.98
CA GLN A 174 23.50 2.42 53.42
C GLN A 174 22.89 3.79 53.81
N GLU A 175 23.05 4.81 52.98
CA GLU A 175 22.41 6.13 53.13
C GLU A 175 20.88 6.07 52.98
N ASN A 176 20.36 5.05 52.27
CA ASN A 176 18.93 4.77 52.13
C ASN A 176 18.46 3.62 53.04
N ASP A 177 19.05 3.46 54.23
CA ASP A 177 18.68 2.46 55.27
C ASP A 177 18.66 1.00 54.79
N GLY A 178 19.45 0.66 53.76
CA GLY A 178 19.46 -0.67 53.13
C GLY A 178 18.25 -0.93 52.21
N CYS A 179 17.36 0.04 52.02
CA CYS A 179 16.13 -0.11 51.24
C CYS A 179 16.39 0.02 49.73
N TYR A 180 15.53 -0.62 48.94
CA TYR A 180 15.45 -0.39 47.49
C TYR A 180 14.47 0.75 47.17
N LEU A 181 14.63 1.36 46.00
CA LEU A 181 13.75 2.43 45.53
C LEU A 181 12.34 1.89 45.34
N ASN A 182 11.37 2.45 46.06
CA ASN A 182 9.96 2.17 45.85
C ASN A 182 9.44 2.97 44.65
N CYS A 183 8.92 2.25 43.65
CA CYS A 183 8.56 2.76 42.33
C CYS A 183 7.06 2.65 42.01
N ASN A 184 6.20 2.67 43.04
CA ASN A 184 4.74 2.50 42.90
C ASN A 184 4.06 3.47 41.90
N LYS A 185 4.66 4.63 41.58
CA LYS A 185 4.12 5.59 40.60
C LYS A 185 4.00 5.05 39.16
N CYS A 186 4.58 3.89 38.83
CA CYS A 186 4.58 3.40 37.46
C CYS A 186 3.25 2.76 37.01
N GLU A 187 2.33 2.47 37.93
CA GLU A 187 0.98 1.95 37.59
C GLU A 187 0.09 3.03 36.98
N ASP A 188 0.18 4.28 37.46
CA ASP A 188 -0.67 5.39 37.01
C ASP A 188 -0.37 5.85 35.57
N PHE A 189 0.88 5.70 35.08
CA PHE A 189 1.24 5.96 33.68
C PHE A 189 0.74 4.89 32.69
N THR A 190 -0.39 4.21 32.95
CA THR A 190 -0.96 3.15 32.07
C THR A 190 -2.03 3.67 31.11
N THR A 191 -2.74 4.74 31.46
CA THR A 191 -3.63 5.51 30.58
C THR A 191 -3.06 6.91 30.36
N ASP A 192 -3.07 7.32 29.09
CA ASP A 192 -2.83 8.64 28.37
C ASP A 192 -0.27 10.16 27.97
N ALA A 193 0.86 9.79 27.25
CA ALA A 193 1.95 10.63 26.75
C ALA A 193 2.32 10.24 25.31
N THR A 194 1.43 10.55 24.36
CA THR A 194 1.88 11.00 23.03
C THR A 194 2.50 12.38 23.19
N GLU A 195 3.68 12.44 23.81
CA GLU A 195 4.42 13.68 24.09
C GLU A 195 5.93 13.41 23.92
N ARG A 196 6.68 14.49 23.75
CA ARG A 196 8.14 14.56 23.54
C ARG A 196 8.70 15.59 24.49
N VAL A 197 9.94 15.39 24.94
CA VAL A 197 10.67 16.33 25.80
C VAL A 197 10.61 17.76 25.21
N PRO A 198 10.22 18.79 25.99
CA PRO A 198 10.14 20.17 25.50
C PRO A 198 11.47 20.68 24.95
N ARG A 199 11.46 21.27 23.74
CA ARG A 199 12.62 21.98 23.18
C ARG A 199 12.69 23.40 23.72
N VAL A 200 13.90 23.86 24.04
CA VAL A 200 14.15 25.26 24.39
C VAL A 200 14.08 26.11 23.12
N GLU A 201 13.23 27.15 23.11
CA GLU A 201 13.15 28.12 22.02
C GLU A 201 14.50 28.83 21.81
N THR A 202 15.08 28.73 20.60
CA THR A 202 16.21 29.58 20.19
C THR A 202 15.69 30.88 19.56
N GLY A 203 16.43 31.98 19.75
CA GLY A 203 15.89 33.35 19.68
C GLY A 203 15.47 33.91 18.31
N GLN A 204 15.18 33.10 17.29
CA GLN A 204 14.85 33.57 15.94
C GLN A 204 13.33 33.73 15.66
N GLU A 205 12.43 33.10 16.43
CA GLU A 205 10.99 33.15 16.14
C GLU A 205 10.24 34.41 16.66
N LYS A 206 10.94 35.31 17.38
CA LYS A 206 10.31 36.53 17.95
C LYS A 206 9.78 37.54 16.90
N ALA A 207 10.13 37.38 15.62
CA ALA A 207 9.75 38.32 14.56
C ALA A 207 8.26 38.32 14.17
N ILE A 208 7.50 37.24 14.46
CA ILE A 208 6.14 37.06 13.93
C ILE A 208 5.05 37.61 14.87
N ARG A 209 5.32 37.74 16.18
CA ARG A 209 4.34 38.18 17.20
C ARG A 209 4.13 39.71 17.30
N HIS A 210 4.34 40.49 16.24
CA HIS A 210 4.19 41.97 16.26
C HIS A 210 3.17 42.53 15.24
N SER A 211 2.39 41.66 14.58
CA SER A 211 1.55 42.06 13.43
C SER A 211 0.03 41.88 13.66
N GLN A 212 -0.46 41.93 14.91
CA GLN A 212 -1.90 41.73 15.21
C GLN A 212 -2.33 42.44 16.53
N SER A 213 -2.47 43.77 16.51
CA SER A 213 -2.92 44.54 17.70
C SER A 213 -3.51 45.94 17.42
N VAL A 214 -4.39 46.09 16.42
CA VAL A 214 -5.15 47.34 16.19
C VAL A 214 -6.62 47.05 15.85
N ALA A 215 -7.50 47.96 16.26
CA ALA A 215 -8.95 48.06 15.98
C ALA A 215 -9.90 47.19 16.84
N ASN A 216 -10.31 47.71 18.01
CA ASN A 216 -11.56 47.31 18.68
C ASN A 216 -12.09 48.44 19.60
N GLU A 217 -12.93 49.34 19.08
CA GLU A 217 -13.72 50.30 19.88
C GLU A 217 -15.17 50.38 19.38
N ASN A 218 -16.11 50.58 20.30
CA ASN A 218 -17.56 50.58 20.06
C ASN A 218 -18.14 52.01 20.02
N PRO A 219 -19.32 52.19 19.38
CA PRO A 219 -20.34 53.09 19.90
C PRO A 219 -21.72 52.42 20.12
N LYS A 220 -22.58 53.02 20.94
CA LYS A 220 -23.87 52.45 21.38
C LYS A 220 -25.11 53.21 20.85
N MET A 221 -26.10 52.43 20.39
CA MET A 221 -27.55 52.53 20.73
C MET A 221 -28.39 53.77 20.35
N SER A 222 -29.50 53.56 19.61
CA SER A 222 -30.77 54.28 19.82
C SER A 222 -32.02 53.55 19.23
N ARG A 223 -33.19 53.91 19.77
CA ARG A 223 -34.55 53.30 19.75
C ARG A 223 -35.26 52.93 18.44
N GLU A 224 -36.03 51.82 18.51
CA GLU A 224 -37.49 51.63 18.23
C GLU A 224 -38.18 52.44 17.09
N THR A 225 -38.94 51.85 16.15
CA THR A 225 -40.29 51.29 16.39
C THR A 225 -40.91 50.50 15.18
N THR A 226 -41.76 49.50 15.50
CA THR A 226 -42.96 48.97 14.77
C THR A 226 -42.96 48.39 13.33
N SER A 227 -43.32 47.09 13.26
CA SER A 227 -44.48 46.48 12.52
C SER A 227 -44.34 45.68 11.19
N SER A 228 -45.21 44.65 11.09
CA SER A 228 -45.65 43.81 9.94
C SER A 228 -44.68 42.89 9.18
N GLU A 229 -44.70 41.61 9.57
CA GLU A 229 -44.91 40.40 8.74
C GLU A 229 -44.26 40.27 7.34
N ASN A 230 -43.42 39.25 7.16
CA ASN A 230 -43.73 38.06 6.34
C ASN A 230 -42.73 36.90 6.56
N MET A 231 -42.96 35.74 5.92
CA MET A 231 -42.39 34.44 6.31
C MET A 231 -41.16 34.01 5.48
N GLU A 232 -39.95 34.25 6.00
CA GLU A 232 -38.70 33.62 5.53
C GLU A 232 -38.01 32.86 6.68
N THR A 233 -37.77 31.56 6.51
CA THR A 233 -36.91 30.77 7.41
C THR A 233 -35.44 30.96 7.01
N ASP A 234 -34.95 32.17 7.22
CA ASP A 234 -33.59 32.59 6.88
C ASP A 234 -32.57 32.20 7.97
N LEU A 235 -31.32 31.90 7.57
CA LEU A 235 -30.27 31.41 8.49
C LEU A 235 -29.63 32.52 9.36
N SER A 236 -30.16 33.74 9.33
CA SER A 236 -29.62 34.92 10.00
C SER A 236 -29.93 35.04 11.50
N ASN A 237 -30.81 34.19 12.06
CA ASN A 237 -31.32 34.32 13.43
C ASN A 237 -30.63 33.47 14.53
N VAL A 238 -29.45 32.90 14.26
CA VAL A 238 -28.64 32.16 15.27
C VAL A 238 -27.33 32.91 15.56
N LYS A 239 -27.42 34.00 16.33
CA LYS A 239 -26.24 34.78 16.76
C LYS A 239 -25.46 34.05 17.86
N GLY A 240 -24.50 33.22 17.47
CA GLY A 240 -23.43 32.74 18.36
C GLY A 240 -22.98 31.29 18.20
N LEU A 241 -23.68 30.45 17.41
CA LEU A 241 -23.26 29.06 17.19
C LEU A 241 -22.26 28.94 16.04
N SER A 242 -21.33 27.99 16.16
CA SER A 242 -20.41 27.61 15.09
C SER A 242 -21.14 26.85 13.97
N VAL A 243 -20.61 26.86 12.74
CA VAL A 243 -21.18 26.06 11.64
C VAL A 243 -21.14 24.56 11.97
N ALA A 244 -20.14 24.10 12.73
CA ALA A 244 -20.07 22.75 13.27
C ALA A 244 -21.28 22.43 14.17
N GLN A 245 -21.60 23.28 15.14
CA GLN A 245 -22.76 23.09 16.02
C GLN A 245 -24.09 23.16 15.25
N ILE A 246 -24.23 24.06 14.27
CA ILE A 246 -25.42 24.12 13.39
C ILE A 246 -25.60 22.80 12.61
N ILE A 247 -24.51 22.19 12.13
CA ILE A 247 -24.54 20.91 11.40
C ILE A 247 -24.82 19.73 12.34
N LYS A 248 -24.26 19.74 13.56
CA LYS A 248 -24.53 18.76 14.62
C LYS A 248 -26.03 18.66 14.88
N ASP A 249 -26.69 19.80 15.09
CA ASP A 249 -28.09 19.87 15.48
C ASP A 249 -29.08 19.61 14.33
N ASN A 250 -28.72 19.93 13.07
CA ASN A 250 -29.68 19.96 11.94
C ASN A 250 -29.36 18.99 10.79
N GLN A 251 -28.10 18.58 10.61
CA GLN A 251 -27.63 17.84 9.41
C GLN A 251 -26.80 16.60 9.77
N SER A 252 -26.98 16.08 10.99
CA SER A 252 -26.32 14.88 11.46
C SER A 252 -27.20 14.11 12.44
N ARG A 253 -26.77 12.89 12.81
CA ARG A 253 -27.38 12.07 13.86
C ARG A 253 -26.31 11.50 14.78
N LYS A 254 -26.57 11.46 16.09
CA LYS A 254 -25.67 10.80 17.04
C LYS A 254 -25.55 9.30 16.72
N ILE A 255 -24.34 8.75 16.87
CA ILE A 255 -24.08 7.31 16.84
C ILE A 255 -24.24 6.78 18.28
N GLU A 256 -25.03 5.72 18.46
CA GLU A 256 -25.22 5.07 19.75
C GLU A 256 -24.07 4.09 20.02
N ASP A 257 -23.00 4.59 20.64
CA ASP A 257 -21.88 3.77 21.12
C ASP A 257 -21.99 3.49 22.62
N GLY A 258 -21.96 2.21 22.99
CA GLY A 258 -22.21 1.71 24.35
C GLY A 258 -21.04 1.84 25.33
N SER A 259 -20.31 2.95 25.31
CA SER A 259 -19.13 3.22 26.16
C SER A 259 -19.01 4.71 26.46
N ASN A 260 -19.04 5.12 27.74
CA ASN A 260 -19.03 6.53 28.17
C ASN A 260 -17.65 7.23 28.03
N GLU A 261 -16.63 6.54 27.56
CA GLU A 261 -15.21 6.97 27.62
C GLU A 261 -14.76 7.79 26.39
N ASN A 262 -15.60 7.96 25.36
CA ASN A 262 -15.25 8.66 24.12
C ASN A 262 -16.20 9.84 23.82
N LEU A 263 -15.71 10.84 23.08
CA LEU A 263 -16.55 11.97 22.63
C LEU A 263 -17.76 11.50 21.78
N PRO A 264 -18.95 12.09 21.99
CA PRO A 264 -20.12 11.92 21.13
C PRO A 264 -19.82 12.03 19.62
N MET A 265 -19.95 10.91 18.93
CA MET A 265 -19.80 10.80 17.48
C MET A 265 -21.12 11.11 16.75
N PHE A 266 -21.08 11.96 15.73
CA PHE A 266 -22.23 12.35 14.92
C PHE A 266 -22.02 12.00 13.45
N LYS A 267 -22.88 11.14 12.90
CA LYS A 267 -22.87 10.74 11.50
C LYS A 267 -23.58 11.79 10.64
N LEU A 268 -22.90 12.33 9.63
CA LEU A 268 -23.48 13.32 8.72
C LEU A 268 -24.61 12.73 7.88
N HIS A 269 -25.63 13.55 7.59
CA HIS A 269 -26.69 13.21 6.64
C HIS A 269 -26.21 13.45 5.20
N LEU A 270 -26.32 12.43 4.36
CA LEU A 270 -25.82 12.42 2.98
C LEU A 270 -26.91 11.91 2.02
N ASP A 271 -27.17 12.67 0.96
CA ASP A 271 -28.10 12.26 -0.10
C ASP A 271 -27.35 11.44 -1.17
N GLU A 272 -27.83 10.24 -1.54
CA GLU A 272 -27.26 9.45 -2.66
C GLU A 272 -27.73 10.07 -4.00
N THR A 273 -26.95 11.02 -4.53
CA THR A 273 -27.30 11.86 -5.69
C THR A 273 -27.01 11.23 -7.05
N TRP A 274 -26.11 10.24 -7.11
CA TRP A 274 -25.84 9.46 -8.32
C TRP A 274 -25.33 8.05 -7.98
N LYS A 275 -25.57 7.09 -8.89
CA LYS A 275 -25.15 5.70 -8.76
C LYS A 275 -25.09 5.02 -10.13
N ASN A 276 -24.09 4.18 -10.35
CA ASN A 276 -23.97 3.38 -11.57
C ASN A 276 -24.98 2.22 -11.62
N SER A 277 -25.15 1.60 -12.80
CA SER A 277 -26.07 0.46 -13.02
C SER A 277 -25.86 -0.68 -12.02
N ASP A 278 -24.60 -0.97 -11.72
CA ASP A 278 -24.18 -2.14 -10.94
C ASP A 278 -24.11 -1.81 -9.42
N GLY A 279 -24.32 -0.55 -9.05
CA GLY A 279 -24.35 -0.08 -7.66
C GLY A 279 -23.02 -0.17 -6.91
N PHE A 280 -21.88 -0.29 -7.60
CA PHE A 280 -20.52 -0.29 -7.03
C PHE A 280 -19.88 1.10 -6.96
N CYS A 281 -20.34 2.03 -7.79
CA CYS A 281 -19.84 3.40 -7.88
C CYS A 281 -21.01 4.35 -7.63
N ARG A 282 -20.85 5.29 -6.70
CA ARG A 282 -21.92 6.21 -6.27
C ARG A 282 -21.37 7.57 -5.85
N ARG A 283 -22.23 8.59 -5.88
CA ARG A 283 -22.00 9.91 -5.30
C ARG A 283 -22.97 10.12 -4.14
N SER A 284 -22.43 10.61 -3.04
CA SER A 284 -23.20 10.99 -1.86
C SER A 284 -22.87 12.44 -1.52
N THR A 285 -23.88 13.29 -1.33
CA THR A 285 -23.71 14.74 -1.26
C THR A 285 -24.08 15.26 0.12
N PHE A 286 -23.26 16.16 0.66
CA PHE A 286 -23.52 16.94 1.87
C PHE A 286 -23.78 18.41 1.50
N GLY A 287 -24.78 19.02 2.13
CA GLY A 287 -25.17 20.42 1.88
C GLY A 287 -25.79 20.66 0.49
N LYS A 288 -26.42 21.83 0.31
CA LYS A 288 -27.02 22.22 -0.98
C LYS A 288 -25.93 22.62 -1.98
N THR A 289 -26.14 22.33 -3.27
CA THR A 289 -25.22 22.77 -4.33
C THR A 289 -25.25 24.30 -4.47
N ILE A 290 -24.07 24.93 -4.42
CA ILE A 290 -23.84 26.37 -4.57
C ILE A 290 -22.84 26.56 -5.74
N PRO A 291 -22.94 27.61 -6.56
CA PRO A 291 -21.95 27.94 -7.60
C PRO A 291 -20.62 28.44 -6.99
N LYS A 292 -19.89 27.50 -6.39
CA LYS A 292 -18.51 27.60 -5.91
C LYS A 292 -17.63 26.66 -6.73
N GLU A 293 -16.33 26.91 -6.76
CA GLU A 293 -15.36 25.92 -7.26
C GLU A 293 -15.53 24.60 -6.48
N ASN A 294 -15.38 23.46 -7.17
CA ASN A 294 -15.36 22.13 -6.57
C ASN A 294 -14.00 21.47 -6.85
N LYS A 295 -13.19 21.28 -5.82
CA LYS A 295 -11.96 20.49 -5.88
C LYS A 295 -12.29 18.99 -5.80
N THR A 296 -11.59 18.16 -6.55
CA THR A 296 -11.78 16.71 -6.58
C THR A 296 -10.49 15.99 -6.18
N ILE A 297 -10.56 15.15 -5.13
CA ILE A 297 -9.44 14.34 -4.65
C ILE A 297 -9.79 12.85 -4.61
N MET A 298 -8.81 11.97 -4.86
CA MET A 298 -8.99 10.52 -4.85
C MET A 298 -8.06 9.83 -3.87
N MET A 299 -8.61 9.14 -2.88
CA MET A 299 -7.89 8.52 -1.77
C MET A 299 -7.58 7.05 -2.10
N ILE A 300 -6.33 6.74 -2.43
CA ILE A 300 -5.90 5.40 -2.85
C ILE A 300 -4.74 4.92 -1.97
N GLY A 301 -4.65 3.62 -1.73
CA GLY A 301 -3.63 3.01 -0.89
C GLY A 301 -4.08 1.66 -0.36
N ALA A 302 -3.17 0.93 0.30
CA ALA A 302 -3.43 -0.42 0.79
C ALA A 302 -4.60 -0.49 1.80
N THR A 303 -5.11 -1.70 2.03
CA THR A 303 -5.94 -1.99 3.20
C THR A 303 -5.15 -1.75 4.50
N GLY A 304 -5.81 -1.23 5.54
CA GLY A 304 -5.16 -0.84 6.80
C GLY A 304 -4.36 0.48 6.75
N ALA A 305 -4.19 1.12 5.58
CA ALA A 305 -3.42 2.37 5.44
C ALA A 305 -4.11 3.65 5.98
N GLY A 306 -5.16 3.53 6.82
CA GLY A 306 -5.80 4.67 7.48
C GLY A 306 -6.63 5.61 6.60
N LYS A 307 -6.98 5.22 5.36
CA LYS A 307 -7.76 6.06 4.41
C LYS A 307 -9.04 6.62 5.03
N THR A 308 -9.91 5.75 5.52
CA THR A 308 -11.23 6.11 6.07
C THR A 308 -11.11 7.04 7.28
N THR A 309 -10.17 6.73 8.18
CA THR A 309 -9.84 7.56 9.35
C THR A 309 -9.41 8.96 8.92
N LEU A 310 -8.54 9.06 7.92
CA LEU A 310 -8.04 10.33 7.41
C LEU A 310 -9.14 11.15 6.70
N ILE A 311 -10.09 10.51 6.01
CA ILE A 311 -11.27 11.19 5.45
C ILE A 311 -12.14 11.77 6.58
N ASN A 312 -12.40 11.01 7.66
CA ASN A 312 -13.14 11.53 8.81
C ASN A 312 -12.39 12.70 9.49
N SER A 313 -11.06 12.64 9.62
CA SER A 313 -10.25 13.77 10.10
C SER A 313 -10.37 15.02 9.21
N MET A 314 -10.30 14.84 7.88
CA MET A 314 -10.46 15.93 6.91
C MET A 314 -11.82 16.63 7.06
N ILE A 315 -12.89 15.87 7.30
CA ILE A 315 -14.24 16.39 7.48
C ILE A 315 -14.37 17.23 8.76
N ASN A 316 -13.82 16.77 9.88
CA ASN A 316 -13.80 17.56 11.12
C ASN A 316 -13.02 18.88 10.93
N TYR A 317 -11.92 18.86 10.18
CA TYR A 317 -11.21 20.08 9.81
C TYR A 317 -12.08 21.02 8.95
N ILE A 318 -12.66 20.51 7.85
CA ILE A 318 -13.47 21.29 6.89
C ILE A 318 -14.66 21.96 7.57
N LEU A 319 -15.42 21.21 8.38
CA LEU A 319 -16.64 21.66 9.05
C LEU A 319 -16.40 22.61 10.23
N GLY A 320 -15.15 22.99 10.51
CA GLY A 320 -14.83 24.01 11.51
C GLY A 320 -14.78 23.49 12.96
N VAL A 321 -14.81 22.18 13.19
CA VAL A 321 -14.73 21.58 14.53
C VAL A 321 -13.44 22.01 15.22
N GLN A 322 -13.54 22.56 16.42
CA GLN A 322 -12.43 23.02 17.26
C GLN A 322 -11.99 21.91 18.22
N TRP A 323 -10.92 22.14 18.99
CA TRP A 323 -10.50 21.19 20.01
C TRP A 323 -11.60 21.04 21.08
N GLU A 324 -12.10 22.18 21.55
CA GLU A 324 -13.00 22.36 22.69
C GLU A 324 -14.43 21.85 22.44
N ASP A 325 -14.81 21.57 21.18
CA ASP A 325 -16.13 21.03 20.83
C ASP A 325 -16.35 19.65 21.49
N ASP A 326 -17.50 19.45 22.17
CA ASP A 326 -17.88 18.23 22.90
C ASP A 326 -18.28 17.03 21.99
N PHE A 327 -17.92 17.08 20.71
CA PHE A 327 -18.40 16.18 19.68
C PHE A 327 -17.43 16.06 18.51
N ARG A 328 -17.56 14.98 17.73
CA ARG A 328 -16.79 14.75 16.49
C ARG A 328 -17.71 14.21 15.40
N PHE A 329 -17.42 14.58 14.14
CA PHE A 329 -18.17 14.12 12.97
C PHE A 329 -17.61 12.83 12.36
N VAL A 330 -18.51 12.03 11.80
CA VAL A 330 -18.22 10.83 11.02
C VAL A 330 -18.92 10.94 9.67
N LEU A 331 -18.15 10.89 8.59
CA LEU A 331 -18.67 10.77 7.22
C LEU A 331 -18.82 9.29 6.85
N ILE A 332 -17.77 8.50 7.13
CA ILE A 332 -17.69 7.08 6.81
C ILE A 332 -17.59 6.29 8.11
N ASP A 333 -18.58 5.44 8.34
CA ASP A 333 -18.74 4.60 9.53
C ASP A 333 -18.60 3.14 9.09
N GLU A 334 -17.52 2.49 9.53
CA GLU A 334 -17.11 1.14 9.11
C GLU A 334 -17.74 0.02 9.96
N GLY A 335 -18.26 0.36 11.14
CA GLY A 335 -18.83 -0.56 12.13
C GLY A 335 -17.80 -1.44 12.86
N LYS A 336 -18.10 -1.81 14.12
CA LYS A 336 -17.22 -2.60 15.01
C LYS A 336 -17.13 -4.11 14.69
N GLN A 337 -17.54 -4.54 13.49
CA GLN A 337 -17.91 -5.94 13.19
C GLN A 337 -16.99 -6.69 12.20
N LYS A 338 -15.86 -6.12 11.77
CA LYS A 338 -14.98 -6.71 10.75
C LYS A 338 -13.49 -6.63 11.10
N SER A 339 -12.73 -7.61 10.60
CA SER A 339 -11.27 -7.66 10.75
C SER A 339 -10.58 -6.59 9.91
N GLN A 340 -9.57 -5.93 10.49
CA GLN A 340 -8.70 -4.95 9.81
C GLN A 340 -7.84 -5.56 8.67
N ALA A 341 -7.81 -6.90 8.54
CA ALA A 341 -7.11 -7.59 7.46
C ALA A 341 -7.86 -7.58 6.11
N GLU A 342 -9.14 -7.18 6.07
CA GLU A 342 -9.95 -7.06 4.86
C GLU A 342 -10.36 -5.60 4.62
N SER A 343 -10.47 -5.16 3.35
CA SER A 343 -10.94 -3.79 3.10
C SER A 343 -12.42 -3.62 3.43
N GLN A 344 -12.70 -2.69 4.35
CA GLN A 344 -14.05 -2.34 4.82
C GLN A 344 -14.86 -1.67 3.70
N THR A 345 -14.25 -0.67 3.03
CA THR A 345 -14.77 -0.09 1.79
C THR A 345 -14.78 -1.15 0.70
N SER A 346 -15.98 -1.47 0.21
CA SER A 346 -16.26 -2.48 -0.84
C SER A 346 -16.88 -1.87 -2.11
N LYS A 347 -16.95 -0.54 -2.16
CA LYS A 347 -17.58 0.27 -3.22
C LYS A 347 -16.86 1.60 -3.35
N ILE A 348 -16.67 2.10 -4.56
CA ILE A 348 -16.13 3.44 -4.79
C ILE A 348 -17.22 4.46 -4.45
N THR A 349 -16.91 5.39 -3.56
CA THR A 349 -17.88 6.39 -3.09
C THR A 349 -17.29 7.78 -3.18
N ALA A 350 -17.89 8.64 -4.01
CA ALA A 350 -17.54 10.05 -4.09
C ALA A 350 -18.42 10.86 -3.13
N TYR A 351 -17.81 11.36 -2.06
CA TYR A 351 -18.46 12.24 -1.09
C TYR A 351 -18.27 13.69 -1.51
N GLN A 352 -19.32 14.31 -2.05
CA GLN A 352 -19.32 15.72 -2.45
C GLN A 352 -19.79 16.59 -1.27
N ILE A 353 -18.86 17.29 -0.64
CA ILE A 353 -19.13 18.23 0.44
C ILE A 353 -19.27 19.63 -0.19
N ASN A 354 -20.50 20.10 -0.33
CA ASN A 354 -20.75 21.45 -0.84
C ASN A 354 -20.38 22.50 0.23
N HIS A 355 -19.71 23.57 -0.19
CA HIS A 355 -19.29 24.67 0.67
C HIS A 355 -20.48 25.29 1.44
N MET A 356 -20.33 25.48 2.75
CA MET A 356 -21.20 26.34 3.56
C MET A 356 -20.36 27.44 4.24
N ASP A 357 -20.95 28.60 4.45
CA ASP A 357 -20.23 29.72 5.09
C ASP A 357 -19.83 29.34 6.54
N GLY A 358 -18.57 29.65 6.88
CA GLY A 358 -17.93 29.19 8.11
C GLY A 358 -17.04 27.95 7.96
N PHE A 359 -17.06 27.25 6.82
CA PHE A 359 -16.09 26.18 6.54
C PHE A 359 -14.66 26.72 6.47
N ARG A 360 -13.68 25.87 6.84
CA ARG A 360 -12.25 26.23 6.78
C ARG A 360 -11.67 26.23 5.37
N VAL A 361 -12.36 25.64 4.39
CA VAL A 361 -12.01 25.66 2.96
C VAL A 361 -13.04 26.49 2.19
N GLN A 362 -12.60 27.29 1.21
CA GLN A 362 -13.46 28.25 0.51
C GLN A 362 -14.14 27.69 -0.75
N TYR A 363 -13.91 26.40 -1.04
CA TYR A 363 -14.43 25.62 -2.16
C TYR A 363 -15.25 24.41 -1.68
N SER A 364 -16.07 23.85 -2.56
CA SER A 364 -16.68 22.53 -2.36
C SER A 364 -15.61 21.45 -2.59
N LEU A 365 -15.72 20.29 -1.92
CA LEU A 365 -14.74 19.21 -2.03
C LEU A 365 -15.41 17.87 -2.34
N THR A 366 -15.03 17.23 -3.44
CA THR A 366 -15.39 15.86 -3.77
C THR A 366 -14.26 14.91 -3.38
N ILE A 367 -14.49 14.07 -2.35
CA ILE A 367 -13.55 13.05 -1.90
C ILE A 367 -13.97 11.68 -2.44
N VAL A 368 -13.17 11.08 -3.33
CA VAL A 368 -13.36 9.72 -3.83
C VAL A 368 -12.66 8.74 -2.90
N ASP A 369 -13.44 8.01 -2.09
CA ASP A 369 -12.94 6.86 -1.32
C ASP A 369 -12.91 5.61 -2.21
N THR A 370 -11.77 4.90 -2.22
CA THR A 370 -11.61 3.62 -2.91
C THR A 370 -11.44 2.47 -1.92
N PRO A 371 -11.89 1.25 -2.28
CA PRO A 371 -11.40 0.04 -1.64
C PRO A 371 -9.86 0.03 -1.55
N GLY A 372 -9.32 -0.58 -0.50
CA GLY A 372 -7.89 -0.80 -0.35
C GLY A 372 -7.41 -1.98 -1.17
N PHE A 373 -6.37 -1.73 -1.96
CA PHE A 373 -5.70 -2.72 -2.78
C PHE A 373 -4.85 -3.68 -1.93
N GLY A 374 -4.61 -4.89 -2.45
CA GLY A 374 -3.67 -5.86 -1.89
C GLY A 374 -4.08 -6.46 -0.54
N ASP A 375 -5.37 -6.79 -0.36
CA ASP A 375 -5.85 -7.51 0.82
C ASP A 375 -5.91 -9.04 0.63
N THR A 376 -6.43 -9.77 1.63
CA THR A 376 -6.53 -11.24 1.64
C THR A 376 -7.34 -11.84 0.49
N ARG A 377 -8.08 -11.04 -0.29
CA ARG A 377 -8.84 -11.45 -1.48
C ARG A 377 -7.98 -11.44 -2.75
N GLY A 378 -6.80 -10.81 -2.69
CA GLY A 378 -5.73 -10.85 -3.69
C GLY A 378 -6.07 -10.21 -5.05
N ILE A 379 -5.20 -10.44 -6.04
CA ILE A 379 -5.20 -9.76 -7.34
C ILE A 379 -6.55 -9.86 -8.10
N SER A 380 -7.32 -10.94 -7.90
CA SER A 380 -8.65 -11.08 -8.50
C SER A 380 -9.68 -10.06 -7.99
N HIS A 381 -9.40 -9.42 -6.85
CA HIS A 381 -10.12 -8.28 -6.30
C HIS A 381 -9.55 -6.95 -6.81
N ASP A 382 -8.23 -6.77 -6.83
CA ASP A 382 -7.56 -5.57 -7.36
C ASP A 382 -7.94 -5.29 -8.84
N GLN A 383 -8.07 -6.34 -9.66
CA GLN A 383 -8.60 -6.24 -11.03
C GLN A 383 -10.03 -5.69 -11.09
N LYS A 384 -10.89 -6.03 -10.11
CA LYS A 384 -12.27 -5.53 -10.04
C LYS A 384 -12.29 -4.07 -9.57
N ILE A 385 -11.44 -3.69 -8.61
CA ILE A 385 -11.30 -2.29 -8.19
C ILE A 385 -10.83 -1.43 -9.38
N THR A 386 -9.85 -1.91 -10.15
CA THR A 386 -9.37 -1.22 -11.37
C THR A 386 -10.48 -1.06 -12.41
N ALA A 387 -11.29 -2.09 -12.66
CA ALA A 387 -12.43 -2.00 -13.58
C ALA A 387 -13.52 -1.03 -13.08
N GLN A 388 -13.78 -0.99 -11.77
CA GLN A 388 -14.71 -0.04 -11.16
C GLN A 388 -14.21 1.41 -11.25
N ILE A 389 -12.89 1.64 -11.11
CA ILE A 389 -12.27 2.96 -11.33
C ILE A 389 -12.44 3.37 -12.80
N GLN A 390 -12.17 2.48 -13.76
CA GLN A 390 -12.39 2.74 -15.19
C GLN A 390 -13.85 3.09 -15.50
N GLU A 391 -14.81 2.36 -14.93
CA GLU A 391 -16.23 2.65 -15.08
C GLU A 391 -16.57 4.02 -14.48
N PHE A 392 -16.09 4.32 -13.27
CA PHE A 392 -16.36 5.58 -12.58
C PHE A 392 -15.77 6.81 -13.28
N PHE A 393 -14.65 6.66 -14.00
CA PHE A 393 -14.11 7.69 -14.87
C PHE A 393 -14.79 7.80 -16.24
N SER A 394 -15.57 6.79 -16.65
CA SER A 394 -16.21 6.73 -17.98
C SER A 394 -17.71 6.97 -17.96
N ALA A 395 -18.36 6.81 -16.81
CA ALA A 395 -19.81 6.87 -16.67
C ALA A 395 -20.34 8.32 -16.68
N HIS A 396 -21.51 8.54 -17.26
CA HIS A 396 -22.18 9.83 -17.23
C HIS A 396 -22.68 10.13 -15.80
N GLY A 397 -22.22 11.25 -15.23
CA GLY A 397 -22.35 11.54 -13.80
C GLY A 397 -21.23 10.97 -12.92
N GLY A 398 -20.24 10.28 -13.50
CA GLY A 398 -18.98 9.91 -12.86
C GLY A 398 -18.04 11.11 -12.65
N ILE A 399 -16.74 10.93 -12.81
CA ILE A 399 -15.73 11.99 -12.67
C ILE A 399 -14.81 12.04 -13.90
N ASP A 400 -14.64 13.24 -14.45
CA ASP A 400 -13.88 13.54 -15.67
C ASP A 400 -12.64 14.44 -15.43
N HIS A 401 -12.45 14.95 -14.21
CA HIS A 401 -11.33 15.80 -13.80
C HIS A 401 -10.87 15.51 -12.37
N ILE A 402 -9.63 15.87 -12.03
CA ILE A 402 -9.06 15.67 -10.69
C ILE A 402 -8.04 16.76 -10.32
N ASP A 403 -8.00 17.15 -9.05
CA ASP A 403 -7.02 18.11 -8.51
C ASP A 403 -5.89 17.39 -7.74
N ALA A 404 -6.18 16.29 -7.04
CA ALA A 404 -5.13 15.45 -6.45
C ALA A 404 -5.47 13.95 -6.37
N VAL A 405 -4.49 13.10 -6.70
CA VAL A 405 -4.48 11.68 -6.33
C VAL A 405 -3.70 11.54 -5.03
N CYS A 406 -4.40 11.26 -3.94
CA CYS A 406 -3.84 11.16 -2.60
C CYS A 406 -3.45 9.71 -2.31
N PHE A 407 -2.15 9.40 -2.43
CA PHE A 407 -1.62 8.08 -2.13
C PHE A 407 -1.32 7.95 -0.63
N VAL A 408 -2.09 7.11 0.06
CA VAL A 408 -2.08 6.98 1.52
C VAL A 408 -1.21 5.80 1.96
N VAL A 409 -0.22 6.08 2.82
CA VAL A 409 0.76 5.12 3.36
C VAL A 409 0.89 5.22 4.87
N GLN A 410 1.38 4.16 5.52
CA GLN A 410 1.77 4.18 6.93
C GLN A 410 3.22 4.64 7.08
N ALA A 411 3.52 5.45 8.10
CA ALA A 411 4.85 6.03 8.33
C ALA A 411 5.95 4.99 8.58
N SER A 412 5.62 3.89 9.26
CA SER A 412 6.53 2.84 9.72
C SER A 412 7.12 1.94 8.62
N LEU A 413 6.70 2.12 7.36
CA LEU A 413 7.14 1.30 6.23
C LEU A 413 8.57 1.62 5.79
N ALA A 414 9.56 1.09 6.52
CA ALA A 414 10.98 1.31 6.25
C ALA A 414 11.45 0.85 4.85
N ARG A 415 10.74 -0.11 4.25
CA ARG A 415 10.88 -0.53 2.84
C ARG A 415 9.51 -0.87 2.28
N LEU A 416 9.28 -0.64 0.99
CA LEU A 416 8.13 -1.24 0.32
C LEU A 416 8.40 -2.74 0.16
N THR A 417 7.55 -3.57 0.76
CA THR A 417 7.54 -5.01 0.49
C THR A 417 7.22 -5.27 -0.99
N HIS A 418 7.49 -6.49 -1.46
CA HIS A 418 7.11 -6.89 -2.82
C HIS A 418 5.64 -6.57 -3.08
N THR A 419 4.71 -7.13 -2.30
CA THR A 419 3.26 -6.94 -2.47
C THR A 419 2.84 -5.46 -2.47
N GLN A 420 3.46 -4.62 -1.62
CA GLN A 420 3.22 -3.18 -1.65
C GLN A 420 3.66 -2.54 -2.96
N LYS A 421 4.86 -2.87 -3.48
CA LYS A 421 5.32 -2.35 -4.78
C LYS A 421 4.35 -2.70 -5.92
N TYR A 422 3.80 -3.91 -5.94
CA TYR A 422 2.74 -4.28 -6.89
C TYR A 422 1.48 -3.44 -6.74
N VAL A 423 1.05 -3.16 -5.51
CA VAL A 423 -0.08 -2.26 -5.24
C VAL A 423 0.20 -0.85 -5.80
N PHE A 424 1.38 -0.29 -5.55
CA PHE A 424 1.82 0.99 -6.13
C PHE A 424 1.80 0.96 -7.66
N ASP A 425 2.55 0.04 -8.29
CA ASP A 425 2.67 -0.01 -9.75
C ASP A 425 1.33 -0.34 -10.43
N SER A 426 0.44 -1.12 -9.80
CA SER A 426 -0.92 -1.39 -10.29
C SER A 426 -1.81 -0.16 -10.23
N ILE A 427 -1.90 0.52 -9.08
CA ILE A 427 -2.67 1.78 -8.93
C ILE A 427 -2.18 2.82 -9.94
N LEU A 428 -0.86 3.00 -10.05
CA LEU A 428 -0.27 4.01 -10.90
C LEU A 428 -0.35 3.66 -12.39
N SER A 429 -0.57 2.39 -12.75
CA SER A 429 -0.81 1.99 -14.13
C SER A 429 -2.18 2.44 -14.68
N ILE A 430 -3.12 2.81 -13.80
CA ILE A 430 -4.44 3.33 -14.17
C ILE A 430 -4.30 4.68 -14.89
N PHE A 431 -3.38 5.52 -14.42
CA PHE A 431 -3.33 6.95 -14.77
C PHE A 431 -2.49 7.26 -16.00
N GLY A 432 -2.85 8.36 -16.67
CA GLY A 432 -2.01 9.06 -17.64
C GLY A 432 -0.81 9.74 -16.99
N LYS A 433 0.25 9.98 -17.77
CA LYS A 433 1.47 10.67 -17.29
C LYS A 433 1.21 12.10 -16.79
N ASP A 434 0.18 12.74 -17.32
CA ASP A 434 -0.30 14.08 -16.94
C ASP A 434 -0.75 14.19 -15.47
N ILE A 435 -1.09 13.06 -14.84
CA ILE A 435 -1.48 12.99 -13.42
C ILE A 435 -0.25 12.96 -12.47
N ALA A 436 0.98 12.79 -12.97
CA ALA A 436 2.21 12.72 -12.16
C ALA A 436 2.36 13.91 -11.20
N GLU A 437 2.07 15.11 -11.70
CA GLU A 437 2.16 16.40 -10.99
C GLU A 437 1.07 16.58 -9.92
N ASN A 438 0.05 15.71 -9.91
CA ASN A 438 -1.09 15.75 -9.00
C ASN A 438 -1.11 14.60 -7.99
N ILE A 439 -0.08 13.76 -7.94
CA ILE A 439 0.02 12.67 -6.96
C ILE A 439 0.73 13.15 -5.69
N LEU A 440 -0.03 13.23 -4.60
CA LEU A 440 0.42 13.63 -3.27
C LEU A 440 0.56 12.43 -2.33
N VAL A 441 1.60 12.39 -1.50
CA VAL A 441 1.81 11.32 -0.51
C VAL A 441 1.21 11.70 0.84
N LEU A 442 0.17 11.00 1.30
CA LEU A 442 -0.42 11.22 2.63
C LEU A 442 0.09 10.15 3.60
N VAL A 443 0.96 10.54 4.53
CA VAL A 443 1.57 9.63 5.49
C VAL A 443 0.76 9.60 6.78
N THR A 444 0.07 8.49 7.02
CA THR A 444 -0.70 8.18 8.23
C THR A 444 0.18 7.54 9.31
N PHE A 445 -0.26 7.60 10.57
CA PHE A 445 0.50 7.15 11.74
C PHE A 445 1.88 7.84 11.84
N ALA A 446 2.00 9.03 11.26
CA ALA A 446 3.24 9.79 11.21
C ALA A 446 3.41 10.60 12.50
N ASP A 447 4.51 10.35 13.21
CA ASP A 447 4.98 11.24 14.25
C ASP A 447 5.67 12.48 13.63
N GLY A 448 6.15 13.39 14.48
CA GLY A 448 6.90 14.57 14.05
C GLY A 448 8.34 14.32 13.60
N LYS A 449 8.75 13.11 13.20
CA LYS A 449 10.06 12.84 12.54
C LYS A 449 9.88 12.80 11.01
N THR A 450 10.92 12.44 10.28
CA THR A 450 10.83 12.13 8.84
C THR A 450 10.46 10.65 8.68
N PRO A 451 9.28 10.32 8.11
CA PRO A 451 8.85 8.93 7.96
C PRO A 451 9.79 8.16 6.99
N PRO A 452 10.31 6.98 7.37
CA PRO A 452 11.21 6.21 6.51
C PRO A 452 10.55 5.71 5.22
N VAL A 453 9.21 5.64 5.18
CA VAL A 453 8.46 5.38 3.94
C VAL A 453 8.75 6.38 2.81
N LEU A 454 9.19 7.60 3.11
CA LEU A 454 9.61 8.57 2.09
C LEU A 454 10.89 8.14 1.36
N GLU A 455 11.82 7.49 2.06
CA GLU A 455 13.01 6.91 1.43
C GLU A 455 12.61 5.69 0.58
N ALA A 456 11.72 4.83 1.11
CA ALA A 456 11.20 3.68 0.37
C ALA A 456 10.48 4.08 -0.94
N ILE A 457 9.74 5.19 -0.94
CA ILE A 457 9.08 5.79 -2.10
C ILE A 457 10.10 6.34 -3.11
N LYS A 458 11.12 7.08 -2.65
CA LYS A 458 12.23 7.58 -3.49
C LYS A 458 13.00 6.43 -4.18
N VAL A 459 13.46 5.46 -3.40
CA VAL A 459 14.23 4.30 -3.89
C VAL A 459 13.42 3.45 -4.87
N SER A 460 12.10 3.36 -4.68
CA SER A 460 11.19 2.63 -5.58
C SER A 460 10.83 3.39 -6.86
N GLN A 461 11.29 4.64 -7.03
CA GLN A 461 10.99 5.52 -8.16
C GLN A 461 9.47 5.58 -8.45
N VAL A 462 8.71 5.91 -7.42
CA VAL A 462 7.25 6.11 -7.49
C VAL A 462 6.96 7.48 -8.10
N PRO A 463 6.29 7.58 -9.27
CA PRO A 463 5.90 8.87 -9.84
C PRO A 463 4.93 9.59 -8.91
N CYS A 464 5.36 10.76 -8.44
CA CYS A 464 4.60 11.66 -7.57
C CYS A 464 5.13 13.09 -7.72
N SER A 465 4.36 14.08 -7.26
CA SER A 465 4.80 15.48 -7.24
C SER A 465 6.03 15.62 -6.33
N THR A 466 7.11 16.24 -6.81
CA THR A 466 8.32 16.49 -6.01
C THR A 466 8.56 17.97 -5.76
N ASN A 467 9.20 18.30 -4.63
CA ASN A 467 9.74 19.64 -4.38
C ASN A 467 11.04 19.89 -5.18
N GLU A 468 11.61 21.10 -5.05
CA GLU A 468 12.84 21.51 -5.75
C GLU A 468 14.06 20.63 -5.43
N SER A 469 14.09 19.99 -4.25
CA SER A 469 15.12 19.03 -3.85
C SER A 469 14.85 17.58 -4.28
N GLY A 470 13.83 17.33 -5.10
CA GLY A 470 13.48 16.00 -5.61
C GLY A 470 12.82 15.08 -4.57
N GLU A 471 12.33 15.62 -3.45
CA GLU A 471 11.58 14.84 -2.46
C GLU A 471 10.08 14.81 -2.78
N PRO A 472 9.39 13.67 -2.59
CA PRO A 472 7.92 13.60 -2.68
C PRO A 472 7.24 14.65 -1.81
N ILE A 473 6.32 15.42 -2.40
CA ILE A 473 5.42 16.32 -1.67
C ILE A 473 4.50 15.45 -0.82
N HIS A 474 4.64 15.61 0.50
CA HIS A 474 4.00 14.73 1.47
C HIS A 474 3.41 15.50 2.65
N PHE A 475 2.33 14.96 3.20
CA PHE A 475 1.62 15.51 4.35
C PHE A 475 1.53 14.43 5.44
N LYS A 476 1.85 14.81 6.69
CA LYS A 476 1.98 13.88 7.82
C LYS A 476 0.77 13.99 8.74
N PHE A 477 0.06 12.89 8.96
CA PHE A 477 -1.13 12.85 9.80
C PHE A 477 -0.97 11.81 10.90
N ASN A 478 -0.94 12.26 12.15
CA ASN A 478 -1.41 11.44 13.25
C ASN A 478 -2.89 11.78 13.48
N ASN A 479 -3.76 10.76 13.41
CA ASN A 479 -5.20 10.91 13.57
C ASN A 479 -5.67 10.53 14.98
N SER A 480 -4.78 10.16 15.93
CA SER A 480 -5.18 9.74 17.28
C SER A 480 -5.99 10.80 18.02
N ALA A 481 -5.44 12.01 18.14
CA ALA A 481 -6.04 13.13 18.88
C ALA A 481 -7.36 13.65 18.25
N MET A 482 -7.71 13.25 17.02
CA MET A 482 -8.96 13.69 16.39
C MET A 482 -10.21 13.15 17.10
N PHE A 483 -10.07 12.09 17.90
CA PHE A 483 -11.16 11.44 18.65
C PHE A 483 -10.88 11.30 20.16
N ALA A 484 -9.81 11.94 20.66
CA ALA A 484 -9.51 12.02 22.10
C ALA A 484 -10.54 12.87 22.86
N THR A 485 -10.58 12.73 24.19
CA THR A 485 -11.52 13.44 25.08
C THR A 485 -10.96 14.72 25.67
N ASN A 486 -11.80 15.76 25.75
CA ASN A 486 -11.44 17.08 26.31
C ASN A 486 -11.90 17.25 27.78
N ASN A 487 -11.91 16.17 28.58
CA ASN A 487 -12.64 16.10 29.84
C ASN A 487 -11.95 16.82 31.01
N THR A 488 -12.18 18.14 31.10
CA THR A 488 -11.76 19.07 32.18
C THR A 488 -12.42 18.80 33.55
N SER A 489 -12.72 17.53 33.87
CA SER A 489 -13.35 17.06 35.11
C SER A 489 -12.47 16.10 35.91
N GLY A 490 -11.17 16.08 35.61
CA GLY A 490 -10.10 15.46 36.40
C GLY A 490 -9.62 16.36 37.55
N GLY A 491 -9.39 15.80 38.73
CA GLY A 491 -9.13 16.57 39.94
C GLY A 491 -7.66 16.90 40.18
N ALA A 492 -7.16 18.02 39.63
CA ALA A 492 -5.90 18.70 39.99
C ALA A 492 -4.55 17.93 39.85
N GLU A 493 -4.55 16.62 39.57
CA GLU A 493 -3.34 15.79 39.42
C GLU A 493 -3.16 15.23 37.99
N GLU A 494 -4.10 15.50 37.06
CA GLU A 494 -4.11 14.98 35.67
C GLU A 494 -3.67 16.01 34.61
N SER A 495 -3.00 17.10 35.00
CA SER A 495 -2.68 18.26 34.13
C SER A 495 -1.84 17.96 32.87
N ASP A 496 -1.17 16.81 32.83
CA ASP A 496 -0.09 16.56 31.89
C ASP A 496 -0.51 15.74 30.65
N TRP A 497 -1.65 15.00 30.67
CA TRP A 497 -2.22 14.35 29.47
C TRP A 497 -2.96 15.34 28.56
N GLU A 498 -3.79 16.23 29.13
CA GLU A 498 -4.63 17.16 28.36
C GLU A 498 -3.82 18.00 27.36
N ASN A 499 -2.61 18.42 27.79
CA ASN A 499 -1.67 19.19 26.98
C ASN A 499 -1.14 18.41 25.76
N PHE A 500 -0.91 17.10 25.90
CA PHE A 500 -0.28 16.28 24.84
C PHE A 500 -1.25 15.89 23.72
N ASP A 501 -2.52 15.55 23.98
CA ASP A 501 -3.47 15.35 22.88
C ASP A 501 -3.85 16.68 22.21
N GLN A 502 -3.92 17.79 22.95
CA GLN A 502 -4.06 19.12 22.33
C GLN A 502 -2.86 19.47 21.43
N MET A 503 -1.63 19.09 21.81
CA MET A 503 -0.45 19.20 20.93
C MET A 503 -0.63 18.38 19.65
N PHE A 504 -1.14 17.16 19.73
CA PHE A 504 -1.36 16.30 18.56
C PHE A 504 -2.53 16.74 17.68
N TRP A 505 -3.58 17.32 18.25
CA TRP A 505 -4.63 18.02 17.50
C TRP A 505 -4.04 19.21 16.72
N ASN A 506 -3.22 20.04 17.37
CA ASN A 506 -2.55 21.17 16.74
C ASN A 506 -1.58 20.75 15.61
N LEU A 507 -0.87 19.64 15.77
CA LEU A 507 -0.05 19.04 14.70
C LEU A 507 -0.91 18.57 13.52
N GLY A 508 -2.01 17.84 13.78
CA GLY A 508 -2.96 17.39 12.76
C GLY A 508 -3.59 18.57 12.01
N PHE A 509 -4.02 19.59 12.73
CA PHE A 509 -4.57 20.84 12.20
C PHE A 509 -3.56 21.59 11.31
N SER A 510 -2.29 21.67 11.72
CA SER A 510 -1.21 22.27 10.92
C SER A 510 -1.02 21.52 9.60
N SER A 511 -1.03 20.18 9.63
CA SER A 511 -0.92 19.34 8.43
C SER A 511 -2.14 19.46 7.51
N MET A 512 -3.36 19.48 8.05
CA MET A 512 -4.59 19.72 7.27
C MET A 512 -4.55 21.09 6.59
N THR A 513 -4.15 22.14 7.32
CA THR A 513 -4.03 23.50 6.78
C THR A 513 -3.03 23.56 5.63
N LYS A 514 -1.86 22.92 5.78
CA LYS A 514 -0.85 22.80 4.71
C LYS A 514 -1.38 22.02 3.50
N PHE A 515 -2.07 20.91 3.73
CA PHE A 515 -2.67 20.09 2.67
C PHE A 515 -3.73 20.86 1.87
N PHE A 516 -4.73 21.45 2.53
CA PHE A 516 -5.81 22.18 1.85
C PHE A 516 -5.35 23.50 1.20
N THR A 517 -4.33 24.15 1.75
CA THR A 517 -3.66 25.29 1.10
C THR A 517 -2.92 24.84 -0.17
N SER A 518 -2.19 23.72 -0.12
CA SER A 518 -1.53 23.15 -1.30
C SER A 518 -2.55 22.75 -2.37
N LEU A 519 -3.62 22.04 -1.99
CA LEU A 519 -4.71 21.61 -2.88
C LEU A 519 -5.39 22.79 -3.59
N ASN A 520 -5.57 23.92 -2.89
CA ASN A 520 -6.11 25.15 -3.48
C ASN A 520 -5.24 25.71 -4.62
N MET A 521 -3.93 25.47 -4.57
CA MET A 521 -2.97 25.93 -5.58
C MET A 521 -2.71 24.90 -6.70
N MET A 522 -3.27 23.68 -6.61
CA MET A 522 -3.06 22.66 -7.65
C MET A 522 -3.89 22.94 -8.90
N GLN A 523 -3.27 22.73 -10.06
CA GLN A 523 -3.96 22.78 -11.35
C GLN A 523 -4.78 21.50 -11.54
N THR A 524 -6.09 21.65 -11.73
CA THR A 524 -6.99 20.56 -12.11
C THR A 524 -6.55 19.93 -13.44
N LYS A 525 -6.44 18.60 -13.49
CA LYS A 525 -6.16 17.84 -14.73
C LYS A 525 -7.42 17.15 -15.24
N SER A 526 -7.52 17.00 -16.56
CA SER A 526 -8.52 16.16 -17.21
C SER A 526 -8.17 14.68 -17.05
N LEU A 527 -9.16 13.81 -16.84
CA LEU A 527 -8.97 12.36 -16.84
C LEU A 527 -9.01 11.75 -18.25
N SER A 528 -9.08 12.56 -19.32
CA SER A 528 -9.14 12.08 -20.71
C SER A 528 -7.95 11.21 -21.12
N LEU A 529 -6.72 11.51 -20.68
CA LEU A 529 -5.57 10.65 -20.97
C LEU A 529 -5.62 9.34 -20.16
N THR A 530 -6.13 9.42 -18.92
CA THR A 530 -6.37 8.25 -18.05
C THR A 530 -7.44 7.32 -18.63
N GLN A 531 -8.52 7.86 -19.22
CA GLN A 531 -9.49 7.08 -19.99
C GLN A 531 -8.85 6.38 -21.21
N GLU A 532 -7.94 7.05 -21.92
CA GLU A 532 -7.21 6.46 -23.05
C GLU A 532 -6.30 5.31 -22.60
N VAL A 533 -5.53 5.50 -21.51
CA VAL A 533 -4.69 4.44 -20.90
C VAL A 533 -5.52 3.19 -20.60
N LEU A 534 -6.66 3.35 -19.93
CA LEU A 534 -7.50 2.22 -19.52
C LEU A 534 -8.14 1.50 -20.72
N LYS A 535 -8.55 2.25 -21.74
CA LYS A 535 -9.05 1.71 -23.01
C LYS A 535 -7.97 0.92 -23.77
N GLU A 536 -6.75 1.44 -23.82
CA GLU A 536 -5.66 0.78 -24.55
C GLU A 536 -5.14 -0.46 -23.80
N ARG A 537 -5.16 -0.46 -22.46
CA ARG A 537 -4.96 -1.68 -21.65
C ARG A 537 -6.01 -2.74 -21.92
N GLN A 538 -7.28 -2.36 -22.01
CA GLN A 538 -8.37 -3.29 -22.33
C GLN A 538 -8.21 -3.86 -23.75
N GLN A 539 -7.75 -3.07 -24.72
CA GLN A 539 -7.43 -3.55 -26.06
C GLN A 539 -6.25 -4.54 -26.04
N LEU A 540 -5.18 -4.23 -25.29
CA LEU A 540 -4.03 -5.14 -25.12
C LEU A 540 -4.42 -6.46 -24.44
N GLU A 541 -5.24 -6.43 -23.38
CA GLU A 541 -5.68 -7.66 -22.71
C GLU A 541 -6.46 -8.58 -23.67
N VAL A 542 -7.41 -8.02 -24.45
CA VAL A 542 -8.15 -8.77 -25.47
C VAL A 542 -7.23 -9.32 -26.57
N LEU A 543 -6.17 -8.61 -26.96
CA LEU A 543 -5.18 -9.11 -27.92
C LEU A 543 -4.32 -10.25 -27.34
N VAL A 544 -3.90 -10.14 -26.07
CA VAL A 544 -3.09 -11.14 -25.37
C VAL A 544 -3.87 -12.43 -25.11
N GLU A 545 -5.14 -12.35 -24.69
CA GLU A 545 -6.00 -13.53 -24.50
C GLU A 545 -6.22 -14.31 -25.81
N ARG A 546 -6.14 -13.64 -26.97
CA ARG A 546 -6.28 -14.26 -28.30
C ARG A 546 -5.02 -14.90 -28.84
N LEU A 547 -3.83 -14.46 -28.43
CA LEU A 547 -2.58 -15.00 -28.95
C LEU A 547 -2.47 -16.49 -28.65
N GLN A 548 -2.75 -16.92 -27.41
CA GLN A 548 -2.53 -18.32 -27.01
C GLN A 548 -3.41 -19.33 -27.78
N PRO A 549 -4.73 -19.14 -27.98
CA PRO A 549 -5.53 -20.04 -28.81
C PRO A 549 -5.09 -20.08 -30.28
N GLN A 550 -4.70 -18.94 -30.86
CA GLN A 550 -4.27 -18.88 -32.26
C GLN A 550 -2.89 -19.52 -32.47
N ILE A 551 -1.97 -19.37 -31.51
CA ILE A 551 -0.69 -20.07 -31.48
C ILE A 551 -0.91 -21.59 -31.37
N ASN A 552 -1.79 -22.03 -30.48
CA ASN A 552 -2.10 -23.46 -30.34
C ASN A 552 -2.72 -24.03 -31.64
N ALA A 553 -3.65 -23.29 -32.27
CA ALA A 553 -4.26 -23.69 -33.54
C ALA A 553 -3.22 -23.83 -34.67
N GLY A 554 -2.32 -22.86 -34.82
CA GLY A 554 -1.25 -22.92 -35.84
C GLY A 554 -0.27 -24.06 -35.59
N LEU A 555 0.09 -24.34 -34.34
CA LEU A 555 0.93 -25.49 -33.98
C LEU A 555 0.26 -26.83 -34.31
N THR A 556 -1.04 -27.00 -33.99
CA THR A 556 -1.73 -28.24 -34.38
C THR A 556 -1.86 -28.36 -35.90
N LYS A 557 -2.18 -27.27 -36.62
CA LYS A 557 -2.27 -27.32 -38.09
C LYS A 557 -0.93 -27.69 -38.73
N LEU A 558 0.17 -27.14 -38.22
CA LEU A 558 1.53 -27.47 -38.65
C LEU A 558 1.88 -28.95 -38.37
N ASN A 559 1.33 -29.55 -37.30
CA ASN A 559 1.45 -31.00 -37.04
C ASN A 559 0.48 -31.85 -37.90
N GLU A 560 -0.73 -31.39 -38.20
CA GLU A 560 -1.68 -32.02 -39.13
C GLU A 560 -1.05 -32.16 -40.53
N ILE A 561 -0.39 -31.10 -41.00
CA ILE A 561 0.38 -31.07 -42.25
C ILE A 561 1.52 -32.08 -42.21
N ARG A 562 2.33 -32.09 -41.13
CA ARG A 562 3.44 -33.05 -40.94
C ARG A 562 2.97 -34.50 -40.98
N ASN A 563 1.92 -34.83 -40.23
CA ASN A 563 1.43 -36.21 -40.11
C ASN A 563 0.76 -36.67 -41.41
N THR A 564 0.01 -35.79 -42.07
CA THR A 564 -0.55 -36.06 -43.40
C THR A 564 0.57 -36.26 -44.42
N TYR A 565 1.59 -35.40 -44.43
CA TYR A 565 2.74 -35.56 -45.33
C TYR A 565 3.48 -36.89 -45.15
N ALA A 566 3.76 -37.26 -43.90
CA ALA A 566 4.39 -38.55 -43.58
C ALA A 566 3.55 -39.75 -44.04
N ALA A 567 2.22 -39.69 -43.83
CA ALA A 567 1.31 -40.74 -44.29
C ALA A 567 1.25 -40.85 -45.82
N LEU A 568 1.13 -39.73 -46.54
CA LEU A 568 1.04 -39.75 -48.00
C LEU A 568 2.36 -40.16 -48.68
N GLU A 569 3.53 -39.87 -48.09
CA GLU A 569 4.81 -40.40 -48.58
C GLU A 569 4.97 -41.90 -48.27
N GLN A 570 4.53 -42.36 -47.08
CA GLN A 570 4.57 -43.78 -46.70
C GLN A 570 3.65 -44.64 -47.59
N HIS A 571 2.44 -44.16 -47.90
CA HIS A 571 1.42 -44.87 -48.68
C HIS A 571 1.40 -44.47 -50.17
N LYS A 572 2.49 -43.88 -50.67
CA LYS A 572 2.65 -43.36 -52.03
C LYS A 572 2.38 -44.39 -53.14
N ALA A 573 2.78 -45.65 -52.93
CA ALA A 573 2.49 -46.74 -53.85
C ALA A 573 0.99 -47.14 -53.87
N GLU A 574 0.29 -46.95 -52.75
CA GLU A 574 -1.15 -47.23 -52.62
C GLU A 574 -1.98 -46.12 -53.29
N MET A 575 -1.57 -44.85 -53.15
CA MET A 575 -2.13 -43.73 -53.93
C MET A 575 -2.00 -43.96 -55.44
N VAL A 576 -0.84 -44.42 -55.93
CA VAL A 576 -0.63 -44.73 -57.36
C VAL A 576 -1.49 -45.92 -57.81
N ALA A 577 -1.74 -46.89 -56.93
CA ALA A 577 -2.70 -47.97 -57.16
C ALA A 577 -4.18 -47.55 -56.97
N ASN A 578 -4.44 -46.26 -56.72
CA ASN A 578 -5.75 -45.67 -56.39
C ASN A 578 -6.48 -46.40 -55.25
N LYS A 579 -5.72 -46.90 -54.27
CA LYS A 579 -6.22 -47.52 -53.04
C LYS A 579 -6.36 -46.47 -51.94
N ASP A 580 -7.34 -46.69 -51.08
CA ASP A 580 -7.57 -45.91 -49.87
C ASP A 580 -6.89 -46.57 -48.67
N PHE A 581 -6.50 -45.76 -47.68
CA PHE A 581 -5.78 -46.20 -46.47
C PHE A 581 -6.11 -45.30 -45.29
N GLU A 582 -6.12 -45.87 -44.08
CA GLU A 582 -6.24 -45.12 -42.82
C GLU A 582 -4.89 -44.61 -42.34
N TYR A 583 -4.86 -43.39 -41.81
CA TYR A 583 -3.75 -42.86 -41.02
C TYR A 583 -4.29 -42.09 -39.80
N GLU A 584 -3.44 -41.90 -38.78
CA GLU A 584 -3.81 -41.17 -37.56
C GLU A 584 -3.32 -39.72 -37.64
N ILE A 585 -4.24 -38.77 -37.49
CA ILE A 585 -3.95 -37.34 -37.39
C ILE A 585 -4.34 -36.82 -36.00
N GLU A 586 -3.61 -35.82 -35.54
CA GLU A 586 -3.96 -35.06 -34.34
C GLU A 586 -4.66 -33.77 -34.76
N VAL A 587 -5.97 -33.71 -34.51
CA VAL A 587 -6.83 -32.58 -34.89
C VAL A 587 -7.32 -31.85 -33.66
N THR A 588 -7.29 -30.52 -33.69
CA THR A 588 -7.91 -29.69 -32.67
C THR A 588 -9.43 -29.73 -32.84
N VAL A 589 -10.18 -30.20 -31.85
CA VAL A 589 -11.64 -30.13 -31.87
C VAL A 589 -12.16 -29.15 -30.82
N PRO A 590 -13.19 -28.33 -31.15
CA PRO A 590 -13.79 -27.40 -30.21
C PRO A 590 -14.60 -28.16 -29.16
N LYS A 591 -14.23 -28.01 -27.89
CA LYS A 591 -14.88 -28.64 -26.74
C LYS A 591 -15.49 -27.58 -25.84
N GLN A 592 -16.75 -27.77 -25.47
CA GLN A 592 -17.42 -26.89 -24.51
C GLN A 592 -16.93 -27.21 -23.09
N ILE A 593 -16.34 -26.24 -22.41
CA ILE A 593 -16.02 -26.28 -20.98
C ILE A 593 -17.03 -25.44 -20.23
N LYS A 594 -17.78 -26.08 -19.32
CA LYS A 594 -18.78 -25.42 -18.48
C LYS A 594 -18.13 -24.32 -17.64
N ASN A 595 -18.69 -23.12 -17.68
CA ASN A 595 -18.18 -22.00 -16.90
C ASN A 595 -18.61 -22.11 -15.43
N THR A 596 -17.71 -21.72 -14.53
CA THR A 596 -17.95 -21.55 -13.09
C THR A 596 -17.91 -20.09 -12.64
N SER A 597 -17.43 -19.16 -13.49
CA SER A 597 -17.47 -17.72 -13.18
C SER A 597 -18.87 -17.13 -13.35
N SER A 598 -19.14 -16.04 -12.63
CA SER A 598 -20.38 -15.27 -12.73
C SER A 598 -20.40 -14.25 -13.89
N SER A 599 -19.32 -14.18 -14.68
CA SER A 599 -19.21 -13.26 -15.82
C SER A 599 -19.82 -13.85 -17.10
N PHE A 600 -20.36 -12.97 -17.95
CA PHE A 600 -20.96 -13.40 -19.21
C PHE A 600 -19.89 -13.70 -20.27
N LEU A 601 -19.87 -14.94 -20.79
CA LEU A 601 -18.98 -15.35 -21.89
C LEU A 601 -19.64 -15.04 -23.23
N THR A 602 -19.04 -14.15 -24.03
CA THR A 602 -19.53 -13.85 -25.39
C THR A 602 -18.95 -14.87 -26.37
N ASN A 603 -19.76 -15.77 -26.92
CA ASN A 603 -19.34 -16.81 -27.87
C ASN A 603 -19.84 -16.55 -29.29
N CYS A 604 -18.96 -16.66 -30.29
CA CYS A 604 -19.35 -16.68 -31.71
C CYS A 604 -19.97 -18.04 -32.08
N GLN A 605 -21.21 -18.05 -32.57
CA GLN A 605 -21.88 -19.29 -32.98
C GLN A 605 -21.43 -19.77 -34.37
N THR A 606 -20.92 -18.88 -35.24
CA THR A 606 -20.37 -19.27 -36.55
C THR A 606 -19.00 -19.93 -36.41
N CYS A 607 -18.11 -19.40 -35.57
CA CYS A 607 -16.74 -19.89 -35.41
C CYS A 607 -16.56 -20.91 -34.28
N HIS A 608 -17.58 -21.17 -33.46
CA HIS A 608 -17.47 -21.99 -32.24
C HIS A 608 -16.29 -21.55 -31.36
N PHE A 609 -16.15 -20.24 -31.16
CA PHE A 609 -14.99 -19.58 -30.54
C PHE A 609 -15.46 -18.63 -29.44
N THR A 610 -14.82 -18.65 -28.26
CA THR A 610 -15.12 -17.69 -27.18
C THR A 610 -14.41 -16.37 -27.42
N CYS A 611 -15.18 -15.31 -27.56
CA CYS A 611 -14.70 -14.01 -28.02
C CYS A 611 -14.46 -13.02 -26.89
N HIS A 612 -15.00 -13.26 -25.69
CA HIS A 612 -14.72 -12.45 -24.51
C HIS A 612 -15.07 -13.23 -23.23
N ASP A 613 -14.09 -13.47 -22.34
CA ASP A 613 -14.30 -14.25 -21.10
C ASP A 613 -14.99 -13.43 -19.97
N LYS A 614 -15.08 -12.09 -20.11
CA LYS A 614 -15.64 -11.18 -19.08
C LYS A 614 -16.49 -10.05 -19.68
N CYS A 615 -17.55 -10.38 -20.41
CA CYS A 615 -18.45 -9.35 -20.94
C CYS A 615 -19.31 -8.71 -19.83
N ILE A 616 -19.28 -7.38 -19.75
CA ILE A 616 -20.17 -6.57 -18.89
C ILE A 616 -21.59 -6.47 -19.44
N TYR A 617 -21.76 -6.57 -20.77
CA TYR A 617 -23.06 -6.50 -21.42
C TYR A 617 -23.80 -7.84 -21.26
N ALA A 618 -24.70 -7.89 -20.27
CA ALA A 618 -25.59 -9.01 -19.99
C ALA A 618 -26.59 -9.29 -21.13
N ASN A 619 -26.98 -8.25 -21.86
CA ASN A 619 -27.89 -8.32 -23.00
C ASN A 619 -27.13 -8.63 -24.30
N ASP A 620 -27.68 -9.53 -25.13
CA ASP A 620 -27.07 -9.90 -26.41
C ASP A 620 -27.36 -8.89 -27.54
N PHE A 621 -28.33 -7.98 -27.36
CA PHE A 621 -28.52 -6.85 -28.28
C PHE A 621 -27.48 -5.72 -28.12
N ASP A 622 -26.78 -5.65 -26.99
CA ASP A 622 -25.74 -4.65 -26.71
C ASP A 622 -24.32 -5.13 -27.10
N LYS A 623 -24.23 -6.19 -27.91
CA LYS A 623 -22.94 -6.83 -28.21
C LYS A 623 -22.06 -6.04 -29.15
N ASP A 624 -22.61 -5.12 -29.95
CA ASP A 624 -21.85 -4.17 -30.74
C ASP A 624 -20.89 -3.29 -29.90
N LYS A 625 -21.26 -3.02 -28.63
CA LYS A 625 -20.48 -2.26 -27.63
C LYS A 625 -19.44 -3.09 -26.89
N CYS A 626 -19.44 -4.42 -27.06
CA CYS A 626 -18.49 -5.32 -26.40
C CYS A 626 -17.06 -5.03 -26.92
N SER A 627 -16.06 -5.07 -26.03
CA SER A 627 -14.61 -4.90 -26.35
C SER A 627 -14.11 -5.82 -27.49
N ALA A 628 -14.74 -7.00 -27.62
CA ALA A 628 -14.52 -7.95 -28.69
C ALA A 628 -15.01 -7.51 -30.09
N MET A 629 -15.78 -6.42 -30.20
CA MET A 629 -16.26 -5.86 -31.45
C MET A 629 -15.51 -4.58 -31.83
N LYS A 630 -15.44 -4.29 -33.13
CA LYS A 630 -14.97 -3.01 -33.68
C LYS A 630 -15.70 -2.80 -35.01
N ASN A 631 -16.32 -1.63 -35.19
CA ASN A 631 -17.07 -1.26 -36.41
C ASN A 631 -18.14 -2.31 -36.82
N GLY A 632 -18.92 -2.81 -35.86
CA GLY A 632 -20.01 -3.78 -36.08
C GLY A 632 -19.58 -5.22 -36.42
N LYS A 633 -18.27 -5.51 -36.40
CA LYS A 633 -17.73 -6.87 -36.56
C LYS A 633 -16.95 -7.28 -35.33
N CYS A 634 -16.95 -8.57 -35.03
CA CYS A 634 -16.08 -9.16 -34.04
C CYS A 634 -14.64 -9.02 -34.50
N ASN A 635 -13.85 -8.28 -33.74
CA ASN A 635 -12.42 -8.21 -33.96
C ASN A 635 -11.75 -9.54 -33.55
N VAL A 636 -12.41 -10.35 -32.69
CA VAL A 636 -11.85 -11.51 -31.99
C VAL A 636 -11.89 -12.83 -32.76
N CYS A 637 -13.07 -13.28 -33.21
CA CYS A 637 -13.22 -14.61 -33.83
C CYS A 637 -12.47 -14.72 -35.18
N PRO A 638 -12.01 -15.92 -35.59
CA PRO A 638 -11.29 -16.12 -36.85
C PRO A 638 -12.01 -15.54 -38.08
N GLY A 639 -13.31 -15.79 -38.21
CA GLY A 639 -14.12 -15.33 -39.34
C GLY A 639 -14.50 -13.85 -39.34
N LYS A 640 -14.03 -13.05 -38.37
CA LYS A 640 -14.36 -11.61 -38.19
C LYS A 640 -15.86 -11.32 -38.32
N CYS A 641 -16.68 -12.23 -37.78
CA CYS A 641 -18.12 -12.30 -38.00
C CYS A 641 -18.85 -11.06 -37.46
N VAL A 642 -20.01 -10.74 -38.02
CA VAL A 642 -20.86 -9.63 -37.57
C VAL A 642 -21.25 -9.78 -36.10
N TRP A 643 -21.43 -8.65 -35.39
CA TRP A 643 -21.62 -8.66 -33.93
C TRP A 643 -22.81 -9.54 -33.47
N ASN A 644 -23.89 -9.57 -34.25
CA ASN A 644 -25.16 -10.23 -33.92
C ASN A 644 -25.17 -11.77 -34.02
N VAL A 645 -24.05 -12.43 -34.37
CA VAL A 645 -23.89 -13.89 -34.23
C VAL A 645 -23.15 -14.30 -32.94
N HIS A 646 -23.07 -13.39 -31.97
CA HIS A 646 -22.37 -13.58 -30.70
C HIS A 646 -23.33 -13.45 -29.51
N PHE A 647 -23.30 -14.44 -28.61
CA PHE A 647 -24.29 -14.58 -27.54
C PHE A 647 -23.64 -14.95 -26.21
N ASN A 648 -24.31 -14.61 -25.12
CA ASN A 648 -23.93 -14.93 -23.75
C ASN A 648 -24.21 -16.39 -23.40
N GLN A 649 -23.16 -17.16 -23.09
CA GLN A 649 -23.27 -18.61 -22.85
C GLN A 649 -22.60 -19.05 -21.54
N LYS A 650 -23.08 -20.16 -20.97
CA LYS A 650 -22.58 -20.74 -19.70
C LYS A 650 -21.42 -21.72 -19.89
N TYR A 651 -20.73 -21.64 -21.02
CA TYR A 651 -19.56 -22.44 -21.37
C TYR A 651 -18.62 -21.62 -22.25
N LYS A 652 -17.32 -21.91 -22.16
CA LYS A 652 -16.35 -21.46 -23.16
C LYS A 652 -15.96 -22.57 -24.11
N TRP A 653 -15.52 -22.20 -25.29
CA TRP A 653 -14.90 -23.08 -26.26
C TRP A 653 -13.41 -23.19 -25.94
N ASP A 654 -12.99 -24.41 -25.60
CA ASP A 654 -11.58 -24.78 -25.49
C ASP A 654 -11.21 -25.74 -26.65
N TYR A 655 -9.92 -25.82 -26.96
CA TYR A 655 -9.41 -26.38 -28.20
C TYR A 655 -8.49 -27.55 -27.88
N VAL A 656 -9.08 -28.74 -27.83
CA VAL A 656 -8.42 -29.97 -27.36
C VAL A 656 -7.96 -30.81 -28.55
N THR A 657 -6.66 -31.11 -28.61
CA THR A 657 -6.11 -32.08 -29.56
C THR A 657 -6.69 -33.46 -29.32
N GLN A 658 -7.28 -34.07 -30.35
CA GLN A 658 -7.71 -35.47 -30.33
C GLN A 658 -7.10 -36.22 -31.50
N LYS A 659 -6.70 -37.48 -31.23
CA LYS A 659 -6.30 -38.43 -32.27
C LYS A 659 -7.54 -38.89 -33.03
N ARG A 660 -7.50 -38.73 -34.35
CA ARG A 660 -8.55 -39.16 -35.28
C ARG A 660 -7.92 -40.07 -36.33
N LYS A 661 -8.54 -41.22 -36.56
CA LYS A 661 -8.32 -41.99 -37.78
C LYS A 661 -9.05 -41.33 -38.95
N GLU A 662 -8.34 -41.11 -40.04
CA GLU A 662 -8.87 -40.51 -41.26
C GLU A 662 -8.40 -41.32 -42.48
N THR A 663 -9.23 -41.39 -43.52
CA THR A 663 -8.86 -42.03 -44.79
C THR A 663 -8.36 -40.99 -45.79
N TYR A 664 -7.52 -41.40 -46.74
CA TYR A 664 -7.10 -40.52 -47.82
C TYR A 664 -8.29 -40.04 -48.68
N GLN A 665 -9.30 -40.88 -48.88
CA GLN A 665 -10.53 -40.43 -49.53
C GLN A 665 -11.32 -39.40 -48.73
N ASP A 666 -11.39 -39.50 -47.40
CA ASP A 666 -12.14 -38.52 -46.58
C ASP A 666 -11.43 -37.16 -46.48
N LEU A 667 -10.10 -37.16 -46.49
CA LEU A 667 -9.30 -35.95 -46.70
C LEU A 667 -9.64 -35.32 -48.06
N LYS A 668 -9.55 -36.11 -49.14
CA LYS A 668 -9.77 -35.64 -50.51
C LYS A 668 -11.19 -35.09 -50.71
N LYS A 669 -12.22 -35.84 -50.31
CA LYS A 669 -13.64 -35.42 -50.41
C LYS A 669 -13.90 -34.07 -49.71
N ARG A 670 -13.22 -33.79 -48.59
CA ARG A 670 -13.36 -32.52 -47.86
C ARG A 670 -12.91 -31.33 -48.69
N TYR A 671 -11.71 -31.40 -49.27
CA TYR A 671 -11.16 -30.31 -50.09
C TYR A 671 -11.91 -30.18 -51.41
N GLU A 672 -12.33 -31.28 -52.03
CA GLU A 672 -13.16 -31.27 -53.24
C GLU A 672 -14.53 -30.62 -53.00
N ALA A 673 -15.19 -30.94 -51.89
CA ALA A 673 -16.47 -30.33 -51.50
C ALA A 673 -16.34 -28.84 -51.16
N ALA A 674 -15.24 -28.42 -50.53
CA ALA A 674 -14.98 -27.01 -50.23
C ALA A 674 -14.69 -26.16 -51.49
N HIS A 675 -14.07 -26.76 -52.51
CA HIS A 675 -13.63 -26.03 -53.72
C HIS A 675 -14.49 -26.26 -54.97
N GLY A 676 -15.45 -27.19 -54.94
CA GLY A 676 -16.32 -27.51 -56.08
C GLY A 676 -15.59 -28.12 -57.29
N GLN A 677 -14.38 -28.64 -57.11
CA GLN A 677 -13.52 -29.20 -58.16
C GLN A 677 -12.81 -30.47 -57.68
N VAL A 678 -12.42 -31.33 -58.62
CA VAL A 678 -11.54 -32.47 -58.32
C VAL A 678 -10.15 -31.98 -57.92
N MET A 679 -9.60 -32.50 -56.82
CA MET A 679 -8.33 -32.06 -56.25
C MET A 679 -7.23 -33.11 -56.46
N SER A 680 -6.03 -32.64 -56.83
CA SER A 680 -4.81 -33.46 -56.82
C SER A 680 -4.14 -33.39 -55.45
N THR A 681 -3.22 -34.33 -55.18
CA THR A 681 -2.49 -34.39 -53.91
C THR A 681 -1.69 -33.10 -53.65
N GLU A 682 -1.13 -32.51 -54.70
CA GLU A 682 -0.38 -31.25 -54.65
C GLU A 682 -1.30 -30.07 -54.31
N LYS A 683 -2.50 -30.00 -54.91
CA LYS A 683 -3.51 -28.97 -54.55
C LYS A 683 -3.99 -29.09 -53.11
N ILE A 684 -4.09 -30.30 -52.57
CA ILE A 684 -4.46 -30.52 -51.17
C ILE A 684 -3.35 -30.00 -50.24
N PHE A 685 -2.07 -30.17 -50.60
CA PHE A 685 -0.97 -29.56 -49.86
C PHE A 685 -0.91 -28.03 -50.02
N GLU A 686 -1.09 -27.50 -51.24
CA GLU A 686 -1.10 -26.05 -51.48
C GLU A 686 -2.19 -25.34 -50.63
N GLU A 687 -3.34 -25.98 -50.45
CA GLU A 687 -4.43 -25.46 -49.61
C GLU A 687 -4.20 -25.69 -48.11
N LEU A 688 -3.63 -26.82 -47.71
CA LEU A 688 -3.17 -27.04 -46.32
C LEU A 688 -2.11 -25.99 -45.90
N GLU A 689 -1.21 -25.62 -46.80
CA GLU A 689 -0.26 -24.51 -46.59
C GLU A 689 -0.97 -23.15 -46.54
N ASN A 690 -1.98 -22.90 -47.38
CA ASN A 690 -2.81 -21.70 -47.29
C ASN A 690 -3.52 -21.59 -45.93
N GLU A 691 -4.10 -22.68 -45.43
CA GLU A 691 -4.74 -22.71 -44.10
C GLU A 691 -3.74 -22.40 -42.97
N LEU A 692 -2.50 -22.89 -43.06
CA LEU A 692 -1.45 -22.55 -42.11
C LEU A 692 -1.05 -21.07 -42.21
N ASP A 693 -0.78 -20.57 -43.42
CA ASP A 693 -0.41 -19.17 -43.68
C ASP A 693 -1.45 -18.18 -43.13
N VAL A 694 -2.75 -18.46 -43.31
CA VAL A 694 -3.84 -17.64 -42.76
C VAL A 694 -3.77 -17.55 -41.23
N VAL A 695 -3.33 -18.61 -40.54
CA VAL A 695 -3.08 -18.59 -39.09
C VAL A 695 -1.77 -17.86 -38.77
N GLN A 696 -0.72 -17.98 -39.59
CA GLN A 696 0.53 -17.23 -39.42
C GLN A 696 0.30 -15.71 -39.52
N ASP A 697 -0.39 -15.25 -40.56
CA ASP A 697 -0.78 -13.84 -40.75
C ASP A 697 -1.69 -13.34 -39.62
N THR A 698 -2.61 -14.20 -39.14
CA THR A 698 -3.47 -13.86 -37.99
C THR A 698 -2.65 -13.65 -36.72
N VAL A 699 -1.70 -14.53 -36.41
CA VAL A 699 -0.83 -14.39 -35.23
C VAL A 699 0.14 -13.22 -35.40
N ALA A 700 0.74 -13.02 -36.57
CA ALA A 700 1.61 -11.88 -36.86
C ALA A 700 0.86 -10.53 -36.71
N GLY A 701 -0.39 -10.46 -37.20
CA GLY A 701 -1.27 -9.31 -37.00
C GLY A 701 -1.62 -9.06 -35.53
N LEU A 702 -1.85 -10.12 -34.74
CA LEU A 702 -2.08 -9.99 -33.29
C LEU A 702 -0.83 -9.50 -32.54
N ILE A 703 0.35 -10.02 -32.88
CA ILE A 703 1.63 -9.57 -32.29
C ILE A 703 1.85 -8.09 -32.62
N LYS A 704 1.73 -7.70 -33.89
CA LYS A 704 1.89 -6.29 -34.32
C LYS A 704 0.92 -5.34 -33.63
N ASN A 705 -0.37 -5.70 -33.56
CA ASN A 705 -1.36 -4.87 -32.86
C ASN A 705 -1.04 -4.76 -31.36
N SER A 706 -0.57 -5.85 -30.72
CA SER A 706 -0.17 -5.85 -29.31
C SER A 706 1.08 -4.99 -29.07
N GLN A 707 2.04 -5.00 -30.00
CA GLN A 707 3.21 -4.12 -29.98
C GLN A 707 2.81 -2.65 -30.10
N MET A 708 1.92 -2.30 -31.05
CA MET A 708 1.40 -0.94 -31.16
C MET A 708 0.64 -0.47 -29.91
N SER A 709 -0.13 -1.36 -29.25
CA SER A 709 -0.76 -1.06 -27.95
C SER A 709 0.27 -0.85 -26.82
N LEU A 710 1.36 -1.62 -26.81
CA LEU A 710 2.46 -1.46 -25.85
C LEU A 710 3.25 -0.16 -26.08
N GLU A 711 3.53 0.17 -27.35
CA GLU A 711 4.14 1.44 -27.76
C GLU A 711 3.27 2.62 -27.32
N ARG A 712 1.96 2.60 -27.62
CA ARG A 712 1.03 3.65 -27.17
C ARG A 712 0.99 3.76 -25.66
N LEU A 713 0.92 2.65 -24.92
CA LEU A 713 0.98 2.68 -23.45
C LEU A 713 2.31 3.24 -22.92
N GLN A 714 3.44 2.98 -23.57
CA GLN A 714 4.73 3.62 -23.26
C GLN A 714 4.71 5.13 -23.51
N GLU A 715 3.94 5.64 -24.46
CA GLU A 715 3.73 7.08 -24.66
C GLU A 715 2.87 7.69 -23.54
N ILE A 716 1.68 7.14 -23.26
CA ILE A 716 0.63 7.84 -22.47
C ILE A 716 0.53 7.45 -20.98
N ALA A 717 0.90 6.24 -20.58
CA ALA A 717 0.64 5.74 -19.24
C ALA A 717 1.74 6.10 -18.23
N LEU A 718 1.33 6.44 -17.00
CA LEU A 718 2.25 6.80 -15.91
C LEU A 718 3.18 5.66 -15.51
N LYS A 719 2.64 4.42 -15.48
CA LYS A 719 3.40 3.17 -15.39
C LYS A 719 2.95 2.25 -16.54
N PRO A 720 3.66 2.19 -17.68
CA PRO A 720 3.21 1.41 -18.84
C PRO A 720 3.10 -0.09 -18.55
N ASN A 721 4.02 -0.64 -17.75
CA ASN A 721 4.14 -2.06 -17.45
C ASN A 721 3.76 -2.39 -15.98
N PRO A 722 2.47 -2.53 -15.62
CA PRO A 722 2.05 -2.93 -14.27
C PRO A 722 2.51 -4.34 -13.87
N LEU A 723 2.62 -5.24 -14.84
CA LEU A 723 3.08 -6.61 -14.63
C LEU A 723 4.61 -6.65 -14.67
N SER A 724 5.23 -5.95 -13.72
CA SER A 724 6.68 -5.70 -13.68
C SER A 724 7.46 -6.99 -13.39
N VAL A 725 7.86 -7.69 -14.45
CA VAL A 725 8.71 -8.90 -14.48
C VAL A 725 8.03 -10.17 -13.94
N PRO A 726 8.00 -11.31 -14.69
CA PRO A 726 7.50 -12.59 -14.20
C PRO A 726 8.16 -13.05 -12.89
N ASP A 727 9.47 -12.85 -12.74
CA ASP A 727 10.28 -13.16 -11.55
C ASP A 727 9.69 -12.56 -10.27
N TYR A 728 9.16 -11.34 -10.35
CA TYR A 728 8.54 -10.64 -9.23
C TYR A 728 7.18 -11.25 -8.86
N ILE A 729 6.42 -11.77 -9.85
CA ILE A 729 5.18 -12.52 -9.61
C ILE A 729 5.51 -13.89 -8.99
N ASP A 730 6.60 -14.53 -9.41
CA ASP A 730 7.10 -15.76 -8.77
C ASP A 730 7.54 -15.53 -7.31
N LEU A 731 8.11 -14.37 -6.97
CA LEU A 731 8.38 -13.98 -5.58
C LEU A 731 7.09 -13.80 -4.75
N MET A 732 6.02 -13.23 -5.32
CA MET A 732 4.70 -13.20 -4.65
C MET A 732 4.11 -14.60 -4.47
N ILE A 733 4.24 -15.48 -5.47
CA ILE A 733 3.82 -16.89 -5.38
C ILE A 733 4.58 -17.62 -4.28
N GLU A 734 5.88 -17.39 -4.14
CA GLU A 734 6.70 -18.03 -3.11
C GLU A 734 6.34 -17.49 -1.71
N SER A 735 6.10 -16.19 -1.57
CA SER A 735 5.62 -15.58 -0.32
C SER A 735 4.27 -16.17 0.12
N GLU A 736 3.30 -16.32 -0.78
CA GLU A 736 2.00 -16.95 -0.46
C GLU A 736 2.11 -18.43 -0.06
N LYS A 737 3.08 -19.19 -0.61
CA LYS A 737 3.37 -20.55 -0.15
C LYS A 737 3.95 -20.56 1.27
N GLN A 738 4.87 -19.64 1.56
CA GLN A 738 5.57 -19.57 2.85
C GLN A 738 4.64 -19.10 3.98
N GLU A 739 3.80 -18.10 3.71
CA GLU A 739 2.84 -17.58 4.70
C GLU A 739 1.63 -18.50 4.91
N ALA A 740 1.22 -19.26 3.88
CA ALA A 740 0.12 -20.24 3.90
C ALA A 740 -1.23 -19.74 4.48
N LYS A 741 -1.45 -18.42 4.52
CA LYS A 741 -2.64 -17.76 5.09
C LYS A 741 -3.93 -18.27 4.42
N PRO A 742 -5.08 -18.35 5.11
CA PRO A 742 -6.35 -18.82 4.54
C PRO A 742 -6.64 -18.21 3.16
N GLY A 743 -7.02 -19.08 2.20
CA GLY A 743 -7.23 -18.69 0.79
C GLY A 743 -5.97 -18.65 -0.10
N PHE A 744 -4.77 -18.93 0.41
CA PHE A 744 -3.51 -18.82 -0.38
C PHE A 744 -3.51 -19.62 -1.68
N LYS A 745 -4.19 -20.77 -1.75
CA LYS A 745 -4.28 -21.59 -2.96
C LYS A 745 -4.96 -20.86 -4.12
N ASP A 746 -6.04 -20.13 -3.83
CA ASP A 746 -6.80 -19.38 -4.83
C ASP A 746 -6.07 -18.09 -5.24
N ARG A 747 -5.32 -17.48 -4.31
CA ARG A 747 -4.39 -16.38 -4.61
C ARG A 747 -3.22 -16.83 -5.48
N ILE A 748 -2.60 -17.99 -5.20
CA ILE A 748 -1.55 -18.59 -6.04
C ILE A 748 -2.09 -18.94 -7.44
N GLN A 749 -3.29 -19.51 -7.56
CA GLN A 749 -3.91 -19.78 -8.86
C GLN A 749 -4.13 -18.47 -9.64
N SER A 750 -4.61 -17.41 -8.98
CA SER A 750 -4.77 -16.08 -9.58
C SER A 750 -3.43 -15.49 -10.04
N LEU A 751 -2.39 -15.61 -9.22
CA LEU A 751 -1.02 -15.19 -9.53
C LEU A 751 -0.45 -15.93 -10.75
N LEU A 752 -0.66 -17.24 -10.85
CA LEU A 752 -0.21 -18.06 -11.98
C LEU A 752 -0.91 -17.69 -13.30
N GLU A 753 -2.16 -17.26 -13.27
CA GLU A 753 -2.87 -16.74 -14.45
C GLU A 753 -2.33 -15.37 -14.88
N VAL A 754 -2.05 -14.49 -13.93
CA VAL A 754 -1.42 -13.19 -14.19
C VAL A 754 0.00 -13.36 -14.71
N ARG A 755 0.78 -14.32 -14.18
CA ARG A 755 2.13 -14.62 -14.67
C ARG A 755 2.12 -15.10 -16.12
N LYS A 756 1.17 -15.97 -16.50
CA LYS A 756 1.02 -16.41 -17.90
C LYS A 756 0.74 -15.24 -18.85
N LYS A 757 -0.08 -14.26 -18.44
CA LYS A 757 -0.29 -13.03 -19.22
C LYS A 757 0.98 -12.19 -19.31
N ALA A 758 1.73 -12.04 -18.22
CA ALA A 758 3.02 -11.34 -18.21
C ALA A 758 4.09 -12.02 -19.11
N ASP A 759 4.18 -13.35 -19.06
CA ASP A 759 5.08 -14.17 -19.89
C ASP A 759 4.79 -13.98 -21.40
N ILE A 760 3.52 -13.84 -21.79
CA ILE A 760 3.11 -13.55 -23.19
C ILE A 760 3.46 -12.10 -23.56
N ILE A 761 3.10 -11.12 -22.72
CA ILE A 761 3.38 -9.69 -22.98
C ILE A 761 4.88 -9.42 -23.13
N SER A 762 5.70 -10.03 -22.27
CA SER A 762 7.16 -9.96 -22.37
C SER A 762 7.65 -10.45 -23.74
N LYS A 763 7.23 -11.64 -24.16
CA LYS A 763 7.57 -12.23 -25.47
C LYS A 763 7.03 -11.44 -26.66
N VAL A 764 5.90 -10.74 -26.52
CA VAL A 764 5.38 -9.81 -27.54
C VAL A 764 6.33 -8.62 -27.70
N SER A 765 6.82 -8.05 -26.60
CA SER A 765 7.77 -6.93 -26.64
C SER A 765 9.14 -7.33 -27.21
N THR A 766 9.61 -8.57 -27.00
CA THR A 766 10.90 -9.06 -27.55
C THR A 766 10.80 -9.69 -28.94
N GLY A 767 9.60 -9.97 -29.47
CA GLY A 767 9.41 -10.70 -30.73
C GLY A 767 9.65 -12.22 -30.62
N GLU A 768 9.62 -12.76 -29.41
CA GLU A 768 9.90 -14.18 -29.10
C GLU A 768 8.65 -15.04 -28.91
N VAL A 769 7.46 -14.50 -29.19
CA VAL A 769 6.17 -15.21 -29.09
C VAL A 769 6.13 -16.50 -29.91
N LEU A 770 6.71 -16.48 -31.12
CA LEU A 770 6.63 -17.58 -32.07
C LEU A 770 7.64 -18.71 -31.73
N PRO A 771 7.18 -19.97 -31.55
CA PRO A 771 8.05 -21.14 -31.38
C PRO A 771 9.05 -21.31 -32.54
N GLN A 772 10.20 -21.95 -32.27
CA GLN A 772 11.25 -22.17 -33.28
C GLN A 772 10.71 -22.85 -34.55
N HIS A 773 9.92 -23.91 -34.42
CA HIS A 773 9.29 -24.61 -35.56
C HIS A 773 8.37 -23.75 -36.43
N TRP A 774 7.92 -22.59 -35.92
CA TRP A 774 7.16 -21.61 -36.68
C TRP A 774 8.09 -20.62 -37.38
N LYS A 775 9.15 -20.15 -36.70
CA LYS A 775 10.21 -19.30 -37.28
C LYS A 775 11.05 -20.02 -38.34
N GLU A 776 11.11 -21.35 -38.27
CA GLU A 776 11.70 -22.27 -39.25
C GLU A 776 10.83 -22.39 -40.51
N TYR A 777 9.50 -22.33 -40.40
CA TYR A 777 8.60 -22.40 -41.56
C TYR A 777 8.64 -21.09 -42.37
N LYS A 778 8.93 -21.20 -43.66
CA LYS A 778 8.98 -20.08 -44.62
C LYS A 778 8.54 -20.57 -45.99
N ARG A 779 7.42 -20.05 -46.48
CA ARG A 779 6.93 -20.35 -47.83
C ARG A 779 7.91 -19.82 -48.87
N THR A 780 8.67 -20.71 -49.49
CA THR A 780 9.52 -20.37 -50.63
C THR A 780 8.63 -20.09 -51.84
N GLY A 781 8.68 -18.87 -52.38
CA GLY A 781 7.78 -18.39 -53.44
C GLY A 781 7.98 -19.00 -54.84
N LYS A 782 8.24 -20.31 -54.91
CA LYS A 782 8.24 -21.13 -56.13
C LYS A 782 7.17 -22.21 -56.01
N LYS A 783 6.66 -22.67 -57.15
CA LYS A 783 5.83 -23.87 -57.21
C LYS A 783 6.68 -25.09 -56.87
N ASN A 784 6.74 -25.43 -55.60
CA ASN A 784 7.45 -26.60 -55.10
C ASN A 784 6.76 -27.87 -55.61
N THR A 785 7.52 -28.78 -56.22
CA THR A 785 7.04 -30.10 -56.59
C THR A 785 6.97 -30.99 -55.36
N PHE A 786 6.26 -32.13 -55.45
CA PHE A 786 6.21 -33.13 -54.37
C PHE A 786 7.61 -33.59 -53.92
N SER A 787 8.61 -33.56 -54.81
CA SER A 787 10.03 -33.80 -54.49
C SER A 787 10.68 -32.70 -53.63
N ASP A 788 10.36 -31.43 -53.85
CA ASP A 788 11.01 -30.32 -53.14
C ASP A 788 10.63 -30.31 -51.64
N ILE A 789 9.39 -30.70 -51.32
CA ILE A 789 8.91 -30.81 -49.94
C ILE A 789 9.60 -31.97 -49.19
N THR A 790 9.92 -33.09 -49.88
CA THR A 790 10.72 -34.18 -49.25
C THR A 790 12.12 -33.71 -48.85
N GLY A 791 12.72 -32.77 -49.59
CA GLY A 791 14.03 -32.21 -49.27
C GLY A 791 14.02 -31.49 -47.91
N TRP A 792 12.94 -30.76 -47.63
CA TRP A 792 12.78 -29.97 -46.40
C TRP A 792 12.71 -30.83 -45.14
N PHE A 793 11.87 -31.87 -45.12
CA PHE A 793 11.76 -32.76 -43.97
C PHE A 793 13.00 -33.62 -43.72
N ASN A 794 13.84 -33.84 -44.73
CA ASN A 794 15.13 -34.53 -44.57
C ASN A 794 16.26 -33.60 -44.10
N PHE A 795 16.22 -32.29 -44.43
CA PHE A 795 17.28 -31.35 -44.07
C PHE A 795 17.14 -30.75 -42.66
N GLY A 796 17.39 -31.59 -41.65
CA GLY A 796 18.09 -31.12 -40.46
C GLY A 796 17.38 -31.17 -39.10
N PHE A 797 16.86 -32.33 -38.68
CA PHE A 797 16.65 -32.56 -37.23
C PHE A 797 16.98 -33.98 -36.73
N TRP A 798 16.71 -35.03 -37.50
CA TRP A 798 16.84 -36.43 -37.03
C TRP A 798 18.14 -37.12 -37.47
N LYS A 799 19.29 -36.66 -36.95
CA LYS A 799 20.56 -37.43 -37.07
C LYS A 799 21.50 -37.35 -35.86
N LYS A 800 20.97 -37.26 -34.62
CA LYS A 800 21.81 -37.29 -33.41
C LYS A 800 21.14 -37.74 -32.11
N LYS A 801 20.73 -39.03 -32.01
CA LYS A 801 20.77 -39.85 -30.77
C LYS A 801 20.40 -41.34 -30.95
N ALA A 802 20.90 -41.98 -32.00
CA ALA A 802 21.05 -43.44 -32.06
C ALA A 802 22.55 -43.75 -32.01
N GLY A 803 23.13 -43.73 -30.81
CA GLY A 803 24.56 -43.86 -30.56
C GLY A 803 24.80 -44.74 -29.33
N THR A 804 25.25 -45.96 -29.56
CA THR A 804 25.39 -47.04 -28.58
C THR A 804 26.46 -46.76 -27.53
N SER A 805 26.13 -47.07 -26.27
CA SER A 805 27.00 -47.68 -25.25
C SER A 805 28.53 -47.66 -25.50
N LYS A 806 29.23 -46.82 -24.73
CA LYS A 806 30.25 -47.29 -23.77
C LYS A 806 30.48 -46.25 -22.68
#